data_AF-A0A8J5QJI8-F1
#
_entry.id   AF-A0A8J5QJI8-F1
#
_cell.length_a   1.000
_cell.length_b   1.000
_cell.length_c   1.000
_cell.angle_alpha   90.00
_cell.angle_beta   90.00
_cell.angle_gamma   90.00
#
_symmetry.space_group_name_H-M   'P 1'
#
loop_
_entity.id
_entity.type
_entity.pdbx_description
1 polymer ?
#
loop_
_entity_poly.entity_id
_entity_poly.type
_entity_poly.pdbx_seq_one_letter_code
_entity_poly.pdbx_strand_id
1 'polypeptide(L)'
;MIWINGCPQFSIDVPLSEEIIQIIDIPHTPLLSILTRTSVFIFNQFTLLPITSHVRSSTSIETNGYNLRVKIKHVSVNAAKSQKLNLVNLFIQTESNFLIIYQCTINYNRSLYEVHNNNDELIQSGLPLSFTSEKFSLVNFIKSATKSIIHGTEELSVNLENIENINNSSLEDELGNYTIDYVKLSIFQILKIGIGLERYWLEQNSHTLIIFNNKDENHPDVKDDYFQLVNIRSFKNELYQLSEFSWYEHHKDSMIVYINYNSFFNYFIFLNEKHELWYMSIGHDSDGEMVTNGHKLQAVIPITDAKTFQIWFNPGSNLFLVRQDSVLKLFKFENQLIEFLKDMDTNLPEEIGLTWSSCGKFFIVVDKSTGHWKLVSKFGNATFKSEDILHEIDENVEENKMFLTASTIVISGNGMNLYILSEDKTKLFYVNLLSGVNDSQRCLLYDNEYLSIIQNNKNIIRYPILPKFKKILQNQEHFNGHFNKSIKSQIGKFSLARSDFNQISISYGDHLAISTPYCSGDNKVNHILWFNFKSYFADSMNIINHFWFKDYLLVVNRRSKHVFTEVEEENLESNGTDHLVDEFIVFDTTGTRYGVGGEDISFNSDSLLWKYDFKSTFLDIQIMNNDDEPVAYIVILTSDYRLIVLELDTEKVAKSSKTGESKHYKIYISVKKTVHLSSIKHKLPLDDVSQISVLNNRHFLFLLKTGDFYLLKNQTGRSGSVISNSSGHSGKSTNMYDLIKINSTIEYFKFKSIKFNESSYLEFIYLFNGENILIYEVDQLLQNARSTAIGNKSIANNIDPHDLLSDEDLQELQPIIIDSDGIQPLKFDIILDSDNSYKSLDLIGLENLTISKANVGGLIIKNKISHKLILNNFIEFDLLNKGDLESSFNKYRQFKNFHYCLELLLFKYLTISDESLTLKRLCQLIEFTENSEYIYINCLRKIEVNYWNKFFDVLETSPAKFMKRLIDIDNVELCYNYLIIYLNFKREGEEDEEAYDERKDQLSADDKEVILKIMKMLDKSGKWDWCFELCRFIKLLEPSGQFLGQIKVELK
;
A
#
# COMPACT_ATOMS: atom_id res chain seq x y z
N MET A 1 0.71 -2.13 1.26
CA MET A 1 1.47 -1.85 0.02
C MET A 1 2.37 -3.03 -0.30
N ILE A 2 2.84 -3.13 -1.55
CA ILE A 2 3.64 -4.25 -2.05
C ILE A 2 4.79 -3.70 -2.93
N TRP A 3 5.96 -4.32 -2.82
CA TRP A 3 7.20 -3.94 -3.54
C TRP A 3 7.89 -5.17 -4.10
N ILE A 4 8.80 -4.98 -5.06
CA ILE A 4 9.74 -6.03 -5.45
C ILE A 4 10.78 -6.21 -4.34
N ASN A 5 10.99 -7.45 -3.89
CA ASN A 5 11.93 -7.73 -2.79
C ASN A 5 13.39 -7.93 -3.26
N GLY A 6 13.63 -7.75 -4.57
CA GLY A 6 14.95 -7.75 -5.20
C GLY A 6 14.92 -8.42 -6.57
N CYS A 7 16.10 -8.83 -7.04
CA CYS A 7 16.23 -9.64 -8.26
C CYS A 7 15.52 -11.01 -8.11
N PRO A 8 15.26 -11.73 -9.22
CA PRO A 8 14.66 -13.06 -9.17
C PRO A 8 15.40 -13.99 -8.19
N GLN A 9 14.65 -14.74 -7.37
CA GLN A 9 15.25 -15.70 -6.43
C GLN A 9 15.96 -16.82 -7.20
N PHE A 10 15.34 -17.26 -8.30
CA PHE A 10 15.91 -18.20 -9.26
C PHE A 10 15.17 -18.05 -10.60
N SER A 11 15.76 -18.65 -11.63
CA SER A 11 15.20 -18.74 -12.97
C SER A 11 15.45 -20.12 -13.56
N ILE A 12 14.61 -20.52 -14.51
CA ILE A 12 14.80 -21.73 -15.30
C ILE A 12 14.74 -21.40 -16.78
N ASP A 13 15.51 -22.15 -17.57
CA ASP A 13 15.28 -22.22 -19.00
C ASP A 13 13.98 -22.97 -19.25
N VAL A 14 13.10 -22.39 -20.06
CA VAL A 14 11.83 -23.01 -20.39
C VAL A 14 12.11 -24.18 -21.34
N PRO A 15 11.87 -25.44 -20.94
CA PRO A 15 12.28 -26.62 -21.70
C PRO A 15 11.30 -26.92 -22.86
N LEU A 16 10.81 -25.89 -23.54
CA LEU A 16 9.76 -25.97 -24.54
C LEU A 16 10.32 -25.49 -25.89
N SER A 17 10.16 -26.32 -26.92
CA SER A 17 10.51 -25.95 -28.29
C SER A 17 9.41 -25.18 -29.02
N GLU A 18 8.19 -25.18 -28.47
CA GLU A 18 7.01 -24.55 -29.07
C GLU A 18 6.72 -23.18 -28.47
N GLU A 19 6.04 -22.35 -29.27
CA GLU A 19 5.56 -21.05 -28.83
C GLU A 19 4.61 -21.16 -27.63
N ILE A 20 4.95 -20.46 -26.54
CA ILE A 20 4.11 -20.31 -25.36
C ILE A 20 3.02 -19.28 -25.67
N ILE A 21 1.77 -19.71 -25.46
CA ILE A 21 0.57 -18.91 -25.68
C ILE A 21 0.15 -18.21 -24.38
N GLN A 22 0.10 -18.96 -23.28
CA GLN A 22 -0.43 -18.46 -22.02
C GLN A 22 0.16 -19.20 -20.82
N ILE A 23 0.37 -18.47 -19.73
CA ILE A 23 0.69 -19.00 -18.40
C ILE A 23 -0.46 -18.64 -17.47
N ILE A 24 -0.89 -19.59 -16.62
CA ILE A 24 -1.90 -19.35 -15.60
C ILE A 24 -1.52 -20.01 -14.27
N ASP A 25 -1.78 -19.29 -13.18
CA ASP A 25 -1.76 -19.84 -11.82
C ASP A 25 -2.99 -20.73 -11.60
N ILE A 26 -2.84 -21.83 -10.85
CA ILE A 26 -3.94 -22.74 -10.52
C ILE A 26 -4.35 -22.54 -9.05
N PRO A 27 -5.48 -21.84 -8.78
CA PRO A 27 -5.91 -21.54 -7.42
C PRO A 27 -6.11 -22.79 -6.55
N HIS A 28 -5.80 -22.63 -5.28
CA HIS A 28 -5.75 -23.57 -4.16
C HIS A 28 -4.84 -24.79 -4.41
N THR A 29 -3.83 -24.64 -5.26
CA THR A 29 -2.86 -25.68 -5.58
C THR A 29 -1.44 -25.11 -5.73
N PRO A 30 -0.38 -25.93 -5.59
CA PRO A 30 0.99 -25.47 -5.77
C PRO A 30 1.46 -25.49 -7.24
N LEU A 31 0.56 -25.25 -8.19
CA LEU A 31 0.78 -25.55 -9.60
C LEU A 31 0.62 -24.33 -10.51
N LEU A 32 1.47 -24.29 -11.54
CA LEU A 32 1.42 -23.34 -12.64
C LEU A 32 1.16 -24.10 -13.94
N SER A 33 0.26 -23.63 -14.79
CA SER A 33 0.00 -24.24 -16.10
C SER A 33 0.54 -23.38 -17.23
N ILE A 34 1.25 -24.00 -18.17
CA ILE A 34 1.75 -23.39 -19.40
C ILE A 34 1.05 -24.03 -20.60
N LEU A 35 0.46 -23.20 -21.45
CA LEU A 35 -0.21 -23.61 -22.69
C LEU A 35 0.66 -23.29 -23.90
N THR A 36 0.91 -24.28 -24.75
CA THR A 36 1.49 -24.09 -26.10
C THR A 36 0.43 -24.35 -27.17
N ARG A 37 0.78 -24.14 -28.43
CA ARG A 37 -0.08 -24.44 -29.60
C ARG A 37 -0.62 -25.86 -29.61
N THR A 38 0.16 -26.85 -29.16
CA THR A 38 -0.23 -28.27 -29.24
C THR A 38 -0.35 -28.96 -27.89
N SER A 39 0.18 -28.37 -26.82
CA SER A 39 0.40 -29.09 -25.57
C SER A 39 0.15 -28.25 -24.32
N VAL A 40 0.02 -28.96 -23.20
CA VAL A 40 -0.23 -28.39 -21.87
C VAL A 40 0.82 -28.94 -20.92
N PHE A 41 1.49 -28.05 -20.20
CA PHE A 41 2.50 -28.41 -19.20
C PHE A 41 2.08 -27.90 -17.83
N ILE A 42 2.32 -28.71 -16.81
CA ILE A 42 2.10 -28.37 -15.41
C ILE A 42 3.46 -28.30 -14.73
N PHE A 43 3.71 -27.17 -14.09
CA PHE A 43 4.91 -26.87 -13.33
C PHE A 43 4.58 -26.73 -11.85
N ASN A 44 5.55 -27.04 -10.99
CA ASN A 44 5.47 -26.68 -9.58
C ASN A 44 5.73 -25.18 -9.42
N GLN A 45 4.85 -24.46 -8.73
CA GLN A 45 4.95 -23.01 -8.64
C GLN A 45 6.17 -22.54 -7.83
N PHE A 46 6.61 -23.31 -6.84
CA PHE A 46 7.65 -22.89 -5.90
C PHE A 46 9.08 -23.23 -6.35
N THR A 47 9.21 -24.19 -7.27
CA THR A 47 10.51 -24.65 -7.80
C THR A 47 10.63 -24.43 -9.31
N LEU A 48 9.53 -24.08 -9.97
CA LEU A 48 9.39 -24.03 -11.42
C LEU A 48 9.81 -25.34 -12.12
N LEU A 49 9.78 -26.48 -11.42
CA LEU A 49 10.07 -27.77 -12.05
C LEU A 49 8.87 -28.29 -12.84
N PRO A 50 9.05 -28.81 -14.07
CA PRO A 50 7.97 -29.46 -14.82
C PRO A 50 7.57 -30.77 -14.14
N ILE A 51 6.27 -30.95 -13.87
CA ILE A 51 5.72 -32.12 -13.19
C ILE A 51 5.13 -33.10 -14.21
N THR A 52 4.24 -32.63 -15.08
CA THR A 52 3.56 -33.46 -16.07
C THR A 52 3.22 -32.64 -17.30
N SER A 53 3.06 -33.29 -18.44
CA SER A 53 2.60 -32.67 -19.68
C SER A 53 1.69 -33.58 -20.48
N HIS A 54 0.97 -32.99 -21.43
CA HIS A 54 0.24 -33.73 -22.44
C HIS A 54 0.37 -33.01 -23.78
N VAL A 55 0.85 -33.75 -24.79
CA VAL A 55 0.99 -33.28 -26.18
C VAL A 55 -0.13 -33.91 -27.00
N ARG A 56 -0.90 -33.08 -27.72
CA ARG A 56 -1.99 -33.57 -28.57
C ARG A 56 -1.42 -34.28 -29.81
N SER A 57 -2.11 -35.33 -30.26
CA SER A 57 -1.77 -36.01 -31.51
C SER A 57 -2.01 -35.11 -32.73
N SER A 58 -1.29 -35.35 -33.83
CA SER A 58 -1.52 -34.67 -35.11
C SER A 58 -2.97 -34.77 -35.56
N THR A 59 -3.58 -35.95 -35.42
CA THR A 59 -5.00 -36.17 -35.72
C THR A 59 -5.92 -35.26 -34.91
N SER A 60 -5.66 -35.06 -33.61
CA SER A 60 -6.46 -34.16 -32.78
C SER A 60 -6.31 -32.71 -33.20
N ILE A 61 -5.12 -32.30 -33.64
CA ILE A 61 -4.84 -30.94 -34.11
C ILE A 61 -5.56 -30.69 -35.43
N GLU A 62 -5.51 -31.65 -36.36
CA GLU A 62 -6.21 -31.59 -37.63
C GLU A 62 -7.74 -31.52 -37.45
N THR A 63 -8.30 -32.27 -36.49
CA THR A 63 -9.76 -32.32 -36.29
C THR A 63 -10.29 -31.18 -35.42
N ASN A 64 -9.56 -30.80 -34.37
CA ASN A 64 -10.07 -29.87 -33.36
C ASN A 64 -9.36 -28.50 -33.40
N GLY A 65 -8.32 -28.31 -34.22
CA GLY A 65 -7.55 -27.08 -34.33
C GLY A 65 -6.50 -26.90 -33.22
N TYR A 66 -5.63 -25.89 -33.37
CA TYR A 66 -4.61 -25.55 -32.37
C TYR A 66 -5.23 -24.93 -31.10
N ASN A 67 -4.50 -24.99 -29.98
CA ASN A 67 -4.91 -24.35 -28.73
C ASN A 67 -4.81 -22.82 -28.85
N LEU A 68 -5.75 -22.10 -28.23
CA LEU A 68 -5.78 -20.62 -28.24
C LEU A 68 -5.74 -19.98 -26.86
N ARG A 69 -6.51 -20.50 -25.90
CA ARG A 69 -6.57 -19.95 -24.54
C ARG A 69 -6.99 -20.99 -23.52
N VAL A 70 -6.54 -20.81 -22.29
CA VAL A 70 -6.92 -21.64 -21.15
C VAL A 70 -7.56 -20.79 -20.04
N LYS A 71 -8.61 -21.32 -19.41
CA LYS A 71 -9.23 -20.77 -18.19
C LYS A 71 -9.47 -21.86 -17.17
N ILE A 72 -9.57 -21.43 -15.91
CA ILE A 72 -9.82 -22.30 -14.75
C ILE A 72 -11.08 -21.83 -14.04
N LYS A 73 -11.81 -22.78 -13.46
CA LYS A 73 -12.93 -22.49 -12.58
C LYS A 73 -12.43 -22.12 -11.19
N HIS A 74 -12.90 -21.01 -10.64
CA HIS A 74 -12.68 -20.66 -9.23
C HIS A 74 -13.61 -21.44 -8.30
N VAL A 75 -13.03 -22.10 -7.30
CA VAL A 75 -13.73 -22.93 -6.30
C VAL A 75 -13.28 -22.51 -4.91
N SER A 76 -14.23 -22.29 -4.01
CA SER A 76 -13.96 -21.96 -2.61
C SER A 76 -13.57 -23.20 -1.79
N VAL A 77 -12.59 -23.04 -0.89
CA VAL A 77 -12.08 -24.08 0.02
C VAL A 77 -12.09 -23.60 1.48
N ASN A 78 -11.88 -24.47 2.46
CA ASN A 78 -11.59 -24.02 3.83
C ASN A 78 -10.14 -23.51 3.93
N ALA A 79 -9.95 -22.24 3.58
CA ALA A 79 -8.63 -21.60 3.59
C ALA A 79 -8.05 -21.50 5.01
N ALA A 80 -8.89 -21.37 6.05
CA ALA A 80 -8.43 -21.31 7.44
C ALA A 80 -7.64 -22.57 7.86
N LYS A 81 -7.95 -23.73 7.27
CA LYS A 81 -7.23 -24.99 7.48
C LYS A 81 -6.23 -25.32 6.37
N SER A 82 -5.92 -24.34 5.52
CA SER A 82 -5.08 -24.51 4.32
C SER A 82 -5.49 -25.70 3.45
N GLN A 83 -6.80 -25.93 3.32
CA GLN A 83 -7.33 -27.02 2.49
C GLN A 83 -6.97 -26.78 1.01
N LYS A 84 -6.43 -27.80 0.36
CA LYS A 84 -6.07 -27.77 -1.06
C LYS A 84 -7.05 -28.55 -1.94
N LEU A 85 -7.09 -28.23 -3.23
CA LEU A 85 -7.91 -28.95 -4.20
C LEU A 85 -7.16 -30.17 -4.75
N ASN A 86 -7.76 -31.36 -4.65
CA ASN A 86 -7.17 -32.58 -5.24
C ASN A 86 -7.48 -32.74 -6.73
N LEU A 87 -8.44 -31.96 -7.25
CA LEU A 87 -8.96 -32.10 -8.61
C LEU A 87 -9.31 -30.73 -9.16
N VAL A 88 -8.71 -30.38 -10.30
CA VAL A 88 -8.92 -29.10 -10.99
C VAL A 88 -9.16 -29.33 -12.48
N ASN A 89 -10.03 -28.54 -13.09
CA ASN A 89 -10.30 -28.60 -14.52
C ASN A 89 -9.73 -27.38 -15.26
N LEU A 90 -8.96 -27.63 -16.31
CA LEU A 90 -8.45 -26.63 -17.25
C LEU A 90 -9.30 -26.68 -18.51
N PHE A 91 -9.91 -25.54 -18.88
CA PHE A 91 -10.76 -25.43 -20.07
C PHE A 91 -9.94 -24.79 -21.19
N ILE A 92 -9.70 -25.52 -22.27
CA ILE A 92 -8.85 -25.07 -23.38
C ILE A 92 -9.70 -24.85 -24.61
N GLN A 93 -9.73 -23.62 -25.10
CA GLN A 93 -10.32 -23.31 -26.39
C GLN A 93 -9.36 -23.66 -27.52
N THR A 94 -9.91 -24.15 -28.61
CA THR A 94 -9.21 -24.35 -29.87
C THR A 94 -9.73 -23.45 -31.00
N GLU A 95 -8.97 -23.36 -32.08
CA GLU A 95 -9.32 -22.63 -33.31
C GLU A 95 -10.60 -23.14 -33.99
N SER A 96 -10.92 -24.44 -33.87
CA SER A 96 -12.09 -25.04 -34.52
C SER A 96 -13.33 -25.08 -33.63
N ASN A 97 -13.50 -24.10 -32.75
CA ASN A 97 -14.65 -23.96 -31.83
C ASN A 97 -14.86 -25.15 -30.88
N PHE A 98 -13.78 -25.84 -30.48
CA PHE A 98 -13.84 -26.85 -29.42
C PHE A 98 -13.39 -26.29 -28.08
N LEU A 99 -13.99 -26.82 -27.02
CA LEU A 99 -13.52 -26.68 -25.65
C LEU A 99 -13.04 -28.04 -25.15
N ILE A 100 -11.73 -28.20 -25.00
CA ILE A 100 -11.11 -29.40 -24.44
C ILE A 100 -10.93 -29.19 -22.94
N ILE A 101 -11.58 -30.01 -22.14
CA ILE A 101 -11.52 -29.97 -20.68
C ILE A 101 -10.49 -30.98 -20.21
N TYR A 102 -9.36 -30.49 -19.72
CA TYR A 102 -8.37 -31.30 -19.02
C TYR A 102 -8.67 -31.34 -17.54
N GLN A 103 -8.48 -32.50 -16.92
CA GLN A 103 -8.60 -32.73 -15.50
C GLN A 103 -7.21 -33.01 -14.93
N CYS A 104 -6.80 -32.17 -14.00
CA CYS A 104 -5.60 -32.27 -13.20
C CYS A 104 -5.96 -32.94 -11.87
N THR A 105 -5.36 -34.10 -11.60
CA THR A 105 -5.52 -34.84 -10.34
C THR A 105 -4.23 -34.77 -9.55
N ILE A 106 -4.32 -34.31 -8.30
CA ILE A 106 -3.17 -34.01 -7.45
C ILE A 106 -3.20 -34.95 -6.25
N ASN A 107 -2.09 -35.64 -5.99
CA ASN A 107 -1.94 -36.51 -4.85
C ASN A 107 -0.94 -35.93 -3.86
N TYR A 108 -1.45 -35.29 -2.80
CA TYR A 108 -0.64 -34.72 -1.72
C TYR A 108 -0.01 -35.74 -0.76
N ASN A 109 -0.38 -37.03 -0.87
CA ASN A 109 0.16 -38.08 -0.01
C ASN A 109 1.40 -38.75 -0.60
N ARG A 110 1.73 -38.49 -1.87
CA ARG A 110 2.84 -39.10 -2.58
C ARG A 110 3.73 -38.02 -3.16
N SER A 111 5.03 -38.09 -2.90
CA SER A 111 5.96 -37.15 -3.51
C SER A 111 6.43 -37.69 -4.87
N LEU A 112 6.67 -36.79 -5.82
CA LEU A 112 7.27 -37.13 -7.10
C LEU A 112 8.70 -37.67 -6.94
N TYR A 113 9.43 -37.18 -5.94
CA TYR A 113 10.80 -37.58 -5.63
C TYR A 113 10.85 -38.23 -4.25
N GLU A 114 11.10 -39.54 -4.25
CA GLU A 114 11.16 -40.40 -3.08
C GLU A 114 12.48 -41.17 -3.10
N VAL A 115 13.18 -41.23 -1.97
CA VAL A 115 14.39 -42.05 -1.80
C VAL A 115 14.01 -43.29 -1.01
N HIS A 116 14.26 -44.46 -1.59
CA HIS A 116 14.02 -45.74 -0.93
C HIS A 116 15.35 -46.41 -0.57
N ASN A 117 15.34 -47.18 0.51
CA ASN A 117 16.45 -48.06 0.86
C ASN A 117 16.49 -49.28 -0.09
N ASN A 118 17.55 -50.08 0.01
CA ASN A 118 17.67 -51.38 -0.69
C ASN A 118 16.52 -52.37 -0.35
N ASN A 119 15.81 -52.15 0.76
CA ASN A 119 14.64 -52.92 1.18
C ASN A 119 13.31 -52.31 0.70
N ASP A 120 13.35 -51.31 -0.19
CA ASP A 120 12.18 -50.57 -0.69
C ASP A 120 11.44 -49.72 0.38
N GLU A 121 12.04 -49.54 1.56
CA GLU A 121 11.54 -48.66 2.60
C GLU A 121 11.82 -47.19 2.27
N LEU A 122 10.80 -46.33 2.35
CA LEU A 122 10.93 -44.89 2.11
C LEU A 122 11.83 -44.22 3.18
N ILE A 123 12.97 -43.68 2.76
CA ILE A 123 13.93 -42.97 3.61
C ILE A 123 13.66 -41.47 3.62
N GLN A 124 13.35 -40.88 2.47
CA GLN A 124 13.16 -39.43 2.32
C GLN A 124 12.10 -39.12 1.26
N SER A 125 11.24 -38.13 1.54
CA SER A 125 10.29 -37.55 0.59
C SER A 125 10.56 -36.05 0.45
N GLY A 126 11.00 -35.58 -0.73
CA GLY A 126 11.15 -34.14 -1.01
C GLY A 126 12.58 -33.64 -1.30
N LEU A 127 12.68 -32.36 -1.65
CA LEU A 127 13.93 -31.65 -1.97
C LEU A 127 14.33 -30.69 -0.84
N PRO A 128 15.65 -30.48 -0.59
CA PRO A 128 16.78 -31.12 -1.27
C PRO A 128 17.02 -32.56 -0.79
N LEU A 129 17.49 -33.43 -1.69
CA LEU A 129 18.05 -34.73 -1.31
C LEU A 129 19.24 -34.46 -0.39
N SER A 130 19.13 -34.80 0.89
CA SER A 130 20.16 -34.45 1.86
C SER A 130 21.45 -35.20 1.51
N PHE A 131 22.51 -34.48 1.14
CA PHE A 131 23.83 -35.06 0.95
C PHE A 131 24.57 -35.31 2.28
N THR A 132 23.94 -34.94 3.41
CA THR A 132 24.56 -34.99 4.74
C THR A 132 23.97 -36.13 5.57
N SER A 133 24.70 -37.24 5.60
CA SER A 133 24.46 -38.40 6.46
C SER A 133 24.94 -38.21 7.91
N GLU A 134 25.36 -37.00 8.31
CA GLU A 134 25.91 -36.77 9.66
C GLU A 134 24.83 -36.28 10.63
N LYS A 135 24.41 -37.20 11.52
CA LYS A 135 23.63 -36.86 12.72
C LYS A 135 24.41 -35.87 13.60
N PHE A 136 23.69 -34.92 14.18
CA PHE A 136 24.16 -33.92 15.16
C PHE A 136 25.25 -34.42 16.12
N SER A 137 26.33 -33.63 16.28
CA SER A 137 27.39 -33.85 17.26
C SER A 137 27.52 -32.67 18.22
N LEU A 138 26.96 -32.81 19.42
CA LEU A 138 27.07 -31.89 20.56
C LEU A 138 28.53 -31.51 20.89
N VAL A 139 29.47 -32.42 20.57
CA VAL A 139 30.92 -32.25 20.78
C VAL A 139 31.50 -31.19 19.83
N ASN A 140 31.02 -31.09 18.59
CA ASN A 140 31.49 -30.09 17.63
C ASN A 140 30.94 -28.69 17.95
N PHE A 141 29.70 -28.62 18.45
CA PHE A 141 29.10 -27.38 18.95
C PHE A 141 29.89 -26.80 20.13
N ILE A 142 30.16 -27.62 21.14
CA ILE A 142 30.95 -27.20 22.32
C ILE A 142 32.36 -26.78 21.89
N LYS A 143 32.99 -27.45 20.92
CA LYS A 143 34.30 -27.05 20.38
C LYS A 143 34.30 -25.70 19.66
N SER A 144 33.21 -25.37 18.95
CA SER A 144 33.06 -24.08 18.27
C SER A 144 32.79 -22.95 19.26
N ALA A 145 31.86 -23.16 20.19
CA ALA A 145 31.54 -22.21 21.26
C ALA A 145 32.72 -21.98 22.22
N THR A 146 33.51 -23.01 22.52
CA THR A 146 34.73 -22.84 23.33
C THR A 146 35.84 -22.12 22.55
N LYS A 147 35.99 -22.34 21.24
CA LYS A 147 36.96 -21.58 20.43
C LYS A 147 36.65 -20.07 20.38
N SER A 148 35.38 -19.67 20.32
CA SER A 148 35.01 -18.24 20.31
C SER A 148 35.26 -17.58 21.67
N ILE A 149 34.98 -18.28 22.76
CA ILE A 149 35.25 -17.80 24.12
C ILE A 149 36.77 -17.70 24.39
N ILE A 150 37.56 -18.63 23.86
CA ILE A 150 39.02 -18.68 24.07
C ILE A 150 39.77 -17.64 23.22
N HIS A 151 39.22 -17.15 22.10
CA HIS A 151 39.95 -16.26 21.18
C HIS A 151 39.60 -14.78 21.25
N GLY A 152 38.61 -14.35 22.04
CA GLY A 152 38.56 -13.01 22.65
C GLY A 152 38.93 -11.78 21.81
N THR A 153 38.71 -11.78 20.49
CA THR A 153 38.97 -10.63 19.61
C THR A 153 37.67 -9.93 19.26
N GLU A 154 37.60 -8.64 19.58
CA GLU A 154 36.43 -7.75 19.50
C GLU A 154 35.87 -7.50 18.07
N GLU A 155 36.48 -8.03 17.01
CA GLU A 155 36.09 -7.74 15.61
C GLU A 155 35.40 -8.89 14.85
N LEU A 156 35.18 -10.05 15.47
CA LEU A 156 34.40 -11.12 14.86
C LEU A 156 33.03 -11.17 15.51
N SER A 157 32.07 -10.42 14.97
CA SER A 157 30.65 -10.67 15.20
C SER A 157 30.40 -12.15 14.92
N VAL A 158 30.11 -12.93 15.95
CA VAL A 158 29.83 -14.35 15.82
C VAL A 158 28.65 -14.46 14.87
N ASN A 159 28.90 -15.01 13.67
CA ASN A 159 27.85 -15.24 12.69
C ASN A 159 27.05 -16.47 13.15
N LEU A 160 26.26 -16.28 14.22
CA LEU A 160 25.35 -17.27 14.79
C LEU A 160 24.23 -17.64 13.81
N GLU A 161 23.99 -16.83 12.76
CA GLU A 161 23.09 -17.17 11.65
C GLU A 161 23.43 -18.54 11.02
N ASN A 162 24.72 -18.88 10.92
CA ASN A 162 25.14 -20.18 10.38
C ASN A 162 24.97 -21.34 11.38
N ILE A 163 24.90 -21.05 12.69
CA ILE A 163 24.82 -22.07 13.75
C ILE A 163 23.35 -22.42 14.06
N GLU A 164 22.42 -21.48 13.90
CA GLU A 164 20.98 -21.74 13.99
C GLU A 164 20.46 -22.54 12.79
N ASN A 165 20.92 -22.21 11.57
CA ASN A 165 20.57 -22.95 10.35
C ASN A 165 21.03 -24.43 10.38
N ILE A 166 22.18 -24.74 10.98
CA ILE A 166 22.71 -26.13 11.02
C ILE A 166 22.02 -26.98 12.10
N ASN A 167 21.65 -26.39 13.24
CA ASN A 167 20.99 -27.13 14.32
C ASN A 167 19.52 -27.43 14.03
N ASN A 168 18.89 -26.60 13.20
CA ASN A 168 17.51 -26.78 12.81
C ASN A 168 17.35 -27.40 11.42
N SER A 169 18.38 -27.51 10.57
CA SER A 169 18.20 -27.97 9.18
C SER A 169 17.44 -29.29 9.05
N SER A 170 17.72 -30.32 9.85
CA SER A 170 16.96 -31.58 9.78
C SER A 170 15.51 -31.45 10.28
N LEU A 171 15.29 -30.56 11.26
CA LEU A 171 13.98 -30.31 11.87
C LEU A 171 13.16 -29.32 11.03
N GLU A 172 13.82 -28.40 10.32
CA GLU A 172 13.33 -27.48 9.31
C GLU A 172 13.09 -28.17 7.98
N ASP A 173 13.87 -29.19 7.64
CA ASP A 173 13.61 -30.09 6.53
C ASP A 173 12.40 -30.98 6.87
N GLU A 174 12.29 -31.52 8.10
CA GLU A 174 11.08 -32.24 8.54
C GLU A 174 9.82 -31.34 8.62
N LEU A 175 9.94 -30.13 9.17
CA LEU A 175 8.84 -29.17 9.35
C LEU A 175 8.50 -28.39 8.07
N GLY A 176 9.50 -28.15 7.22
CA GLY A 176 9.42 -27.41 5.96
C GLY A 176 9.08 -28.31 4.79
N ASN A 177 9.59 -29.55 4.77
CA ASN A 177 9.41 -30.63 3.80
C ASN A 177 8.68 -30.18 2.52
N TYR A 178 9.44 -29.56 1.60
CA TYR A 178 8.95 -29.20 0.29
C TYR A 178 8.78 -30.48 -0.53
N THR A 179 7.59 -31.05 -0.45
CA THR A 179 7.18 -32.16 -1.29
C THR A 179 6.67 -31.61 -2.61
N ILE A 180 7.25 -32.09 -3.71
CA ILE A 180 6.65 -31.92 -5.03
C ILE A 180 5.57 -33.00 -5.15
N ASP A 181 4.32 -32.58 -5.25
CA ASP A 181 3.17 -33.49 -5.29
C ASP A 181 3.09 -34.23 -6.63
N TYR A 182 2.67 -35.50 -6.61
CA TYR A 182 2.40 -36.24 -7.85
C TYR A 182 1.13 -35.71 -8.52
N VAL A 183 1.26 -35.29 -9.79
CA VAL A 183 0.15 -34.76 -10.59
C VAL A 183 -0.06 -35.60 -11.84
N LYS A 184 -1.32 -35.98 -12.09
CA LYS A 184 -1.73 -36.64 -13.33
C LYS A 184 -2.70 -35.76 -14.11
N LEU A 185 -2.37 -35.54 -15.38
CA LEU A 185 -3.17 -34.80 -16.35
C LEU A 185 -3.91 -35.77 -17.28
N SER A 186 -5.21 -35.59 -17.46
CA SER A 186 -6.02 -36.38 -18.40
C SER A 186 -7.09 -35.54 -19.08
N ILE A 187 -7.46 -35.88 -20.31
CA ILE A 187 -8.62 -35.26 -20.98
C ILE A 187 -9.89 -35.83 -20.36
N PHE A 188 -10.71 -34.97 -19.77
CA PHE A 188 -12.02 -35.33 -19.24
C PHE A 188 -13.07 -35.35 -20.35
N GLN A 189 -13.12 -34.28 -21.16
CA GLN A 189 -14.13 -34.16 -22.21
C GLN A 189 -13.74 -33.17 -23.30
N ILE A 190 -14.34 -33.33 -24.47
CA ILE A 190 -14.22 -32.42 -25.62
C ILE A 190 -15.63 -31.99 -26.02
N LEU A 191 -15.89 -30.69 -26.00
CA LEU A 191 -17.19 -30.09 -26.36
C LEU A 191 -17.04 -29.34 -27.68
N LYS A 192 -17.86 -29.66 -28.67
CA LYS A 192 -17.98 -28.87 -29.91
C LYS A 192 -19.06 -27.81 -29.73
N ILE A 193 -18.72 -26.54 -29.89
CA ILE A 193 -19.68 -25.45 -29.73
C ILE A 193 -20.30 -25.13 -31.09
N GLY A 194 -21.56 -25.52 -31.27
CA GLY A 194 -22.24 -25.42 -32.57
C GLY A 194 -22.53 -23.99 -33.03
N ILE A 195 -22.75 -23.06 -32.11
CA ILE A 195 -22.99 -21.64 -32.45
C ILE A 195 -21.71 -20.90 -32.83
N GLY A 196 -20.53 -21.48 -32.56
CA GLY A 196 -19.22 -20.84 -32.60
C GLY A 196 -18.74 -20.37 -31.22
N LEU A 197 -17.42 -20.15 -31.06
CA LEU A 197 -16.80 -19.89 -29.75
C LEU A 197 -15.92 -18.64 -29.77
N GLU A 198 -16.51 -17.46 -29.64
CA GLU A 198 -15.74 -16.21 -29.52
C GLU A 198 -15.21 -16.02 -28.08
N ARG A 199 -16.12 -16.01 -27.10
CA ARG A 199 -15.80 -15.83 -25.67
C ARG A 199 -16.48 -16.89 -24.81
N TYR A 200 -15.83 -17.29 -23.74
CA TYR A 200 -16.43 -18.14 -22.71
C TYR A 200 -15.98 -17.75 -21.32
N TRP A 201 -16.84 -18.00 -20.33
CA TRP A 201 -16.59 -17.75 -18.91
C TRP A 201 -17.15 -18.87 -18.06
N LEU A 202 -16.61 -19.00 -16.85
CA LEU A 202 -16.98 -20.03 -15.89
C LEU A 202 -17.57 -19.33 -14.67
N GLU A 203 -18.79 -19.71 -14.30
CA GLU A 203 -19.42 -19.18 -13.11
C GLU A 203 -18.74 -19.76 -11.85
N GLN A 204 -18.45 -18.88 -10.89
CA GLN A 204 -17.75 -19.22 -9.66
C GLN A 204 -18.55 -20.20 -8.80
N ASN A 205 -17.89 -21.20 -8.20
CA ASN A 205 -18.52 -22.27 -7.42
C ASN A 205 -19.66 -23.04 -8.13
N SER A 206 -19.86 -22.81 -9.43
CA SER A 206 -20.98 -23.34 -10.21
C SER A 206 -20.50 -24.24 -11.33
N HIS A 207 -21.33 -25.18 -11.77
CA HIS A 207 -21.00 -26.03 -12.94
C HIS A 207 -21.45 -25.39 -14.25
N THR A 208 -21.84 -24.12 -14.24
CA THR A 208 -22.31 -23.40 -15.43
C THR A 208 -21.14 -22.80 -16.21
N LEU A 209 -21.05 -23.18 -17.49
CA LEU A 209 -20.21 -22.58 -18.51
C LEU A 209 -21.06 -21.60 -19.32
N ILE A 210 -20.60 -20.37 -19.46
CA ILE A 210 -21.26 -19.32 -20.24
C ILE A 210 -20.46 -19.12 -21.52
N ILE A 211 -21.10 -19.25 -22.67
CA ILE A 211 -20.50 -19.09 -24.00
C ILE A 211 -21.19 -17.91 -24.68
N PHE A 212 -20.41 -17.09 -25.36
CA PHE A 212 -20.88 -15.95 -26.15
C PHE A 212 -20.34 -16.03 -27.57
N ASN A 213 -21.23 -15.77 -28.52
CA ASN A 213 -20.86 -15.54 -29.92
C ASN A 213 -21.75 -14.47 -30.56
N ASN A 214 -21.16 -13.61 -31.37
CA ASN A 214 -21.86 -12.52 -32.09
C ASN A 214 -22.53 -12.95 -33.40
N LYS A 215 -22.39 -14.23 -33.77
CA LYS A 215 -22.97 -14.84 -34.96
C LYS A 215 -23.33 -16.29 -34.66
N ASP A 216 -24.40 -16.79 -35.24
CA ASP A 216 -24.65 -18.24 -35.27
C ASP A 216 -24.02 -18.82 -36.54
N GLU A 217 -23.01 -19.68 -36.40
CA GLU A 217 -22.39 -20.37 -37.53
C GLU A 217 -23.38 -21.26 -38.31
N ASN A 218 -24.46 -21.71 -37.68
CA ASN A 218 -25.50 -22.50 -38.36
C ASN A 218 -26.48 -21.64 -39.16
N HIS A 219 -26.63 -20.37 -38.78
CA HIS A 219 -27.55 -19.41 -39.37
C HIS A 219 -26.87 -18.04 -39.56
N PRO A 220 -25.88 -17.93 -40.48
CA PRO A 220 -25.04 -16.73 -40.63
C PRO A 220 -25.81 -15.49 -41.10
N ASP A 221 -27.02 -15.66 -41.65
CA ASP A 221 -27.87 -14.58 -42.14
C ASP A 221 -28.59 -13.84 -41.00
N VAL A 222 -28.73 -14.46 -39.83
CA VAL A 222 -29.37 -13.85 -38.65
C VAL A 222 -28.30 -13.13 -37.82
N LYS A 223 -28.34 -11.81 -37.91
CA LYS A 223 -27.54 -10.92 -37.08
C LYS A 223 -28.20 -10.83 -35.69
N ASP A 224 -27.64 -11.54 -34.71
CA ASP A 224 -27.95 -11.38 -33.27
C ASP A 224 -26.77 -11.86 -32.41
N ASP A 225 -26.77 -11.47 -31.14
CA ASP A 225 -25.82 -11.90 -30.12
C ASP A 225 -26.39 -13.07 -29.32
N TYR A 226 -25.63 -14.16 -29.22
CA TYR A 226 -26.08 -15.41 -28.62
C TYR A 226 -25.32 -15.74 -27.33
N PHE A 227 -26.08 -16.06 -26.28
CA PHE A 227 -25.57 -16.61 -25.03
C PHE A 227 -25.97 -18.07 -24.89
N GLN A 228 -24.99 -18.96 -24.78
CA GLN A 228 -25.25 -20.38 -24.49
C GLN A 228 -24.77 -20.72 -23.08
N LEU A 229 -25.69 -21.18 -22.24
CA LEU A 229 -25.40 -21.74 -20.92
C LEU A 229 -25.27 -23.27 -21.02
N VAL A 230 -24.17 -23.82 -20.53
CA VAL A 230 -23.92 -25.26 -20.50
C VAL A 230 -23.63 -25.69 -19.07
N ASN A 231 -24.47 -26.57 -18.52
CA ASN A 231 -24.17 -27.19 -17.23
C ASN A 231 -23.19 -28.35 -17.45
N ILE A 232 -21.95 -28.22 -16.96
CA ILE A 232 -20.86 -29.20 -17.19
C ILE A 232 -21.15 -30.55 -16.50
N ARG A 233 -22.03 -30.61 -15.51
CA ARG A 233 -22.37 -31.86 -14.82
C ARG A 233 -23.48 -32.64 -15.53
N SER A 234 -24.51 -31.95 -16.01
CA SER A 234 -25.67 -32.57 -16.66
C SER A 234 -25.62 -32.52 -18.19
N PHE A 235 -24.75 -31.70 -18.76
CA PHE A 235 -24.66 -31.34 -20.18
C PHE A 235 -25.95 -30.78 -20.79
N LYS A 236 -26.88 -30.31 -19.95
CA LYS A 236 -28.02 -29.52 -20.41
C LYS A 236 -27.51 -28.19 -20.96
N ASN A 237 -28.03 -27.80 -22.11
CA ASN A 237 -27.71 -26.55 -22.78
C ASN A 237 -28.96 -25.69 -22.95
N GLU A 238 -28.79 -24.39 -22.74
CA GLU A 238 -29.83 -23.38 -22.96
C GLU A 238 -29.22 -22.29 -23.83
N LEU A 239 -29.96 -21.84 -24.84
CA LEU A 239 -29.53 -20.82 -25.79
C LEU A 239 -30.47 -19.62 -25.67
N TYR A 240 -29.90 -18.43 -25.52
CA TYR A 240 -30.61 -17.18 -25.38
C TYR A 240 -30.13 -16.17 -26.41
N GLN A 241 -31.06 -15.45 -27.03
CA GLN A 241 -30.78 -14.35 -27.93
C GLN A 241 -30.86 -13.03 -27.16
N LEU A 242 -29.90 -12.12 -27.38
CA LEU A 242 -29.89 -10.82 -26.70
C LEU A 242 -31.16 -10.01 -27.04
N SER A 243 -31.67 -10.16 -28.27
CA SER A 243 -32.89 -9.49 -28.73
C SER A 243 -34.18 -9.95 -28.02
N GLU A 244 -34.17 -11.12 -27.37
CA GLU A 244 -35.31 -11.66 -26.61
C GLU A 244 -35.42 -11.05 -25.21
N PHE A 245 -34.36 -10.41 -24.69
CA PHE A 245 -34.40 -9.81 -23.37
C PHE A 245 -35.26 -8.53 -23.36
N SER A 246 -36.27 -8.53 -22.49
CA SER A 246 -37.23 -7.43 -22.34
C SER A 246 -36.59 -6.07 -22.06
N TRP A 247 -35.46 -6.05 -21.34
CA TRP A 247 -34.72 -4.83 -21.00
C TRP A 247 -33.82 -4.30 -22.15
N TYR A 248 -33.61 -5.07 -23.22
CA TYR A 248 -32.82 -4.66 -24.40
C TYR A 248 -33.67 -4.49 -25.67
N GLU A 249 -35.00 -4.65 -25.57
CA GLU A 249 -35.93 -4.69 -26.70
C GLU A 249 -35.91 -3.44 -27.59
N HIS A 250 -35.55 -2.26 -27.06
CA HIS A 250 -35.45 -1.02 -27.84
C HIS A 250 -34.12 -0.86 -28.59
N HIS A 251 -33.17 -1.78 -28.40
CA HIS A 251 -31.83 -1.76 -28.99
C HIS A 251 -31.51 -3.03 -29.80
N LYS A 252 -32.54 -3.79 -30.23
CA LYS A 252 -32.39 -5.05 -31.00
C LYS A 252 -31.53 -4.91 -32.26
N ASP A 253 -31.47 -3.73 -32.86
CA ASP A 253 -30.65 -3.49 -34.06
C ASP A 253 -29.15 -3.23 -33.76
N SER A 254 -28.72 -3.25 -32.49
CA SER A 254 -27.36 -2.89 -32.08
C SER A 254 -26.62 -4.06 -31.44
N MET A 255 -25.59 -4.54 -32.12
CA MET A 255 -24.72 -5.64 -31.68
C MET A 255 -23.79 -5.22 -30.56
N ILE A 256 -23.32 -6.23 -29.81
CA ILE A 256 -22.22 -6.12 -28.87
C ILE A 256 -20.90 -6.04 -29.63
N VAL A 257 -20.16 -4.95 -29.39
CA VAL A 257 -18.80 -4.74 -29.90
C VAL A 257 -17.76 -5.28 -28.93
N TYR A 258 -18.01 -5.15 -27.63
CA TYR A 258 -17.13 -5.65 -26.58
C TYR A 258 -17.93 -6.12 -25.38
N ILE A 259 -17.55 -7.25 -24.79
CA ILE A 259 -18.17 -7.79 -23.58
C ILE A 259 -17.12 -8.39 -22.65
N ASN A 260 -17.24 -8.10 -21.36
CA ASN A 260 -16.47 -8.79 -20.34
C ASN A 260 -17.33 -9.18 -19.14
N TYR A 261 -16.93 -10.27 -18.49
CA TYR A 261 -17.63 -10.85 -17.35
C TYR A 261 -16.80 -10.64 -16.08
N ASN A 262 -17.46 -10.11 -15.05
CA ASN A 262 -16.94 -10.06 -13.71
C ASN A 262 -17.27 -11.38 -12.99
N SER A 263 -16.33 -12.31 -13.00
CA SER A 263 -16.46 -13.61 -12.31
C SER A 263 -16.50 -13.51 -10.78
N PHE A 264 -16.18 -12.35 -10.22
CA PHE A 264 -16.14 -12.11 -8.77
C PHE A 264 -17.52 -11.73 -8.22
N PHE A 265 -18.27 -10.95 -9.00
CA PHE A 265 -19.58 -10.41 -8.61
C PHE A 265 -20.75 -10.90 -9.49
N ASN A 266 -20.47 -11.81 -10.43
CA ASN A 266 -21.43 -12.45 -11.34
C ASN A 266 -22.26 -11.48 -12.22
N TYR A 267 -21.57 -10.59 -12.95
CA TYR A 267 -22.23 -9.70 -13.91
C TYR A 267 -21.37 -9.44 -15.14
N PHE A 268 -21.99 -8.97 -16.22
CA PHE A 268 -21.39 -8.55 -17.47
C PHE A 268 -21.45 -7.03 -17.60
N ILE A 269 -20.40 -6.48 -18.20
CA ILE A 269 -20.42 -5.15 -18.80
C ILE A 269 -20.13 -5.31 -20.29
N PHE A 270 -20.96 -4.70 -21.12
CA PHE A 270 -20.77 -4.72 -22.57
C PHE A 270 -21.02 -3.36 -23.23
N LEU A 271 -20.39 -3.17 -24.38
CA LEU A 271 -20.48 -2.00 -25.24
C LEU A 271 -21.19 -2.38 -26.53
N ASN A 272 -22.21 -1.63 -26.93
CA ASN A 272 -22.92 -1.86 -28.20
C ASN A 272 -22.40 -0.97 -29.34
N GLU A 273 -22.87 -1.21 -30.57
CA GLU A 273 -22.50 -0.41 -31.76
C GLU A 273 -22.92 1.07 -31.67
N LYS A 274 -23.88 1.41 -30.80
CA LYS A 274 -24.26 2.80 -30.50
C LYS A 274 -23.32 3.47 -29.49
N HIS A 275 -22.22 2.80 -29.10
CA HIS A 275 -21.28 3.23 -28.07
C HIS A 275 -21.90 3.41 -26.68
N GLU A 276 -22.94 2.64 -26.38
CA GLU A 276 -23.62 2.65 -25.08
C GLU A 276 -23.11 1.49 -24.22
N LEU A 277 -22.85 1.79 -22.94
CA LEU A 277 -22.40 0.81 -21.97
C LEU A 277 -23.61 0.20 -21.23
N TRP A 278 -23.64 -1.11 -21.11
CA TRP A 278 -24.74 -1.87 -20.51
C TRP A 278 -24.25 -2.81 -19.42
N TYR A 279 -25.07 -2.96 -18.39
CA TYR A 279 -24.92 -3.95 -17.35
C TYR A 279 -25.89 -5.10 -17.59
N MET A 280 -25.43 -6.34 -17.40
CA MET A 280 -26.28 -7.53 -17.42
C MET A 280 -25.86 -8.49 -16.30
N SER A 281 -26.81 -8.96 -15.52
CA SER A 281 -26.60 -10.02 -14.52
C SER A 281 -27.43 -11.25 -14.88
N ILE A 282 -26.84 -12.42 -14.65
CA ILE A 282 -27.46 -13.71 -14.87
C ILE A 282 -27.66 -14.36 -13.51
N GLY A 283 -28.91 -14.71 -13.20
CA GLY A 283 -29.29 -15.47 -12.01
C GLY A 283 -30.23 -16.62 -12.35
N HIS A 284 -30.59 -17.40 -11.34
CA HIS A 284 -31.63 -18.42 -11.43
C HIS A 284 -32.72 -18.12 -10.42
N ASP A 285 -33.99 -18.28 -10.81
CA ASP A 285 -35.13 -18.19 -9.90
C ASP A 285 -35.24 -19.45 -9.01
N SER A 286 -36.16 -19.42 -8.06
CA SER A 286 -36.54 -20.53 -7.17
C SER A 286 -36.94 -21.81 -7.93
N ASP A 287 -37.52 -21.67 -9.13
CA ASP A 287 -37.85 -22.78 -10.03
C ASP A 287 -36.68 -23.25 -10.92
N GLY A 288 -35.52 -22.58 -10.82
CA GLY A 288 -34.30 -22.91 -11.58
C GLY A 288 -34.21 -22.28 -12.96
N GLU A 289 -35.26 -21.58 -13.42
CA GLU A 289 -35.22 -20.82 -14.68
C GLU A 289 -34.27 -19.63 -14.59
N MET A 290 -33.61 -19.31 -15.71
CA MET A 290 -32.66 -18.21 -15.77
C MET A 290 -33.39 -16.85 -15.78
N VAL A 291 -33.01 -15.97 -14.85
CA VAL A 291 -33.51 -14.60 -14.78
C VAL A 291 -32.38 -13.66 -15.18
N THR A 292 -32.59 -12.85 -16.22
CA THR A 292 -31.67 -11.79 -16.62
C THR A 292 -32.18 -10.43 -16.19
N ASN A 293 -31.30 -9.66 -15.53
CA ASN A 293 -31.55 -8.27 -15.23
C ASN A 293 -30.49 -7.43 -15.92
N GLY A 294 -30.90 -6.47 -16.74
CA GLY A 294 -29.99 -5.54 -17.40
C GLY A 294 -30.53 -4.12 -17.44
N HIS A 295 -29.62 -3.15 -17.54
CA HIS A 295 -29.94 -1.74 -17.68
C HIS A 295 -28.79 -1.01 -18.36
N LYS A 296 -29.11 0.10 -19.04
CA LYS A 296 -28.13 1.01 -19.61
C LYS A 296 -27.42 1.76 -18.49
N LEU A 297 -26.09 1.76 -18.53
CA LEU A 297 -25.28 2.50 -17.58
C LEU A 297 -25.21 3.95 -18.02
N GLN A 298 -25.48 4.88 -17.11
CA GLN A 298 -25.32 6.31 -17.38
C GLN A 298 -23.83 6.64 -17.40
N ALA A 299 -23.20 6.46 -18.56
CA ALA A 299 -21.79 6.73 -18.74
C ALA A 299 -21.56 8.25 -18.88
N VAL A 300 -20.64 8.78 -18.08
CA VAL A 300 -20.05 10.13 -18.26
C VAL A 300 -19.01 10.12 -19.40
N ILE A 301 -18.86 9.00 -20.09
CA ILE A 301 -17.70 8.71 -20.95
C ILE A 301 -18.11 8.87 -22.42
N PRO A 302 -17.55 9.85 -23.16
CA PRO A 302 -17.59 9.82 -24.61
C PRO A 302 -16.64 8.73 -25.10
N ILE A 303 -17.17 7.64 -25.66
CA ILE A 303 -16.37 6.54 -26.21
C ILE A 303 -16.04 6.89 -27.66
N THR A 304 -14.76 7.18 -27.93
CA THR A 304 -14.22 7.64 -29.22
C THR A 304 -13.88 6.48 -30.16
N ASP A 305 -13.21 5.44 -29.66
CA ASP A 305 -12.89 4.23 -30.43
C ASP A 305 -13.24 2.95 -29.64
N ALA A 306 -14.08 2.10 -30.23
CA ALA A 306 -14.50 0.84 -29.65
C ALA A 306 -13.40 -0.25 -29.73
N LYS A 307 -12.41 -0.12 -30.61
CA LYS A 307 -11.34 -1.12 -30.76
C LYS A 307 -10.35 -1.13 -29.60
N THR A 308 -10.06 0.04 -29.05
CA THR A 308 -9.12 0.19 -27.91
C THR A 308 -9.78 -0.07 -26.55
N PHE A 309 -11.10 -0.25 -26.53
CA PHE A 309 -11.86 -0.36 -25.29
C PHE A 309 -11.65 -1.72 -24.61
N GLN A 310 -11.09 -1.70 -23.41
CA GLN A 310 -10.85 -2.90 -22.61
C GLN A 310 -11.17 -2.63 -21.14
N ILE A 311 -11.68 -3.65 -20.45
CA ILE A 311 -12.11 -3.57 -19.04
C ILE A 311 -11.42 -4.66 -18.22
N TRP A 312 -10.87 -4.30 -17.06
CA TRP A 312 -10.33 -5.22 -16.06
C TRP A 312 -10.96 -5.00 -14.69
N PHE A 313 -11.62 -6.04 -14.17
CA PHE A 313 -12.31 -6.01 -12.88
C PHE A 313 -11.36 -6.29 -11.71
N ASN A 314 -11.49 -5.50 -10.65
CA ASN A 314 -10.79 -5.76 -9.40
C ASN A 314 -11.45 -6.96 -8.68
N PRO A 315 -10.66 -7.95 -8.21
CA PRO A 315 -11.22 -9.14 -7.57
C PRO A 315 -11.80 -8.91 -6.17
N GLY A 316 -11.42 -7.82 -5.50
CA GLY A 316 -11.75 -7.55 -4.09
C GLY A 316 -12.74 -6.41 -3.85
N SER A 317 -13.19 -5.71 -4.90
CA SER A 317 -14.05 -4.52 -4.77
C SER A 317 -14.74 -4.18 -6.08
N ASN A 318 -15.77 -3.33 -6.03
CA ASN A 318 -16.51 -2.82 -7.18
C ASN A 318 -15.73 -1.78 -8.02
N LEU A 319 -14.41 -1.92 -8.09
CA LEU A 319 -13.54 -1.08 -8.90
C LEU A 319 -13.16 -1.80 -10.20
N PHE A 320 -13.01 -1.05 -11.28
CA PHE A 320 -12.55 -1.58 -12.54
C PHE A 320 -11.74 -0.54 -13.32
N LEU A 321 -10.77 -1.03 -14.08
CA LEU A 321 -9.96 -0.22 -14.97
C LEU A 321 -10.53 -0.29 -16.37
N VAL A 322 -10.57 0.85 -17.04
CA VAL A 322 -10.99 0.98 -18.43
C VAL A 322 -9.85 1.61 -19.20
N ARG A 323 -9.44 0.95 -20.28
CA ARG A 323 -8.57 1.57 -21.28
C ARG A 323 -9.43 2.30 -22.30
N GLN A 324 -9.09 3.56 -22.53
CA GLN A 324 -9.63 4.37 -23.61
C GLN A 324 -8.48 5.04 -24.34
N ASP A 325 -8.36 4.78 -25.65
CA ASP A 325 -7.27 5.31 -26.47
C ASP A 325 -5.88 4.97 -25.84
N SER A 326 -5.14 5.99 -25.40
CA SER A 326 -3.84 5.87 -24.71
C SER A 326 -3.93 6.06 -23.18
N VAL A 327 -5.11 6.17 -22.59
CA VAL A 327 -5.30 6.50 -21.16
C VAL A 327 -5.93 5.33 -20.41
N LEU A 328 -5.36 5.01 -19.25
CA LEU A 328 -5.92 4.06 -18.29
C LEU A 328 -6.71 4.82 -17.22
N LYS A 329 -8.00 4.53 -17.10
CA LYS A 329 -8.90 5.22 -16.17
C LYS A 329 -9.46 4.26 -15.14
N LEU A 330 -9.56 4.73 -13.90
CA LEU A 330 -10.16 3.98 -12.79
C LEU A 330 -11.59 4.43 -12.54
N PHE A 331 -12.49 3.45 -12.45
CA PHE A 331 -13.91 3.66 -12.20
C PHE A 331 -14.41 2.86 -11.01
N LYS A 332 -15.46 3.38 -10.38
CA LYS A 332 -16.23 2.71 -9.34
C LYS A 332 -17.64 2.41 -9.85
N PHE A 333 -18.12 1.21 -9.54
CA PHE A 333 -19.51 0.83 -9.75
C PHE A 333 -20.28 0.93 -8.43
N GLU A 334 -21.30 1.79 -8.37
CA GLU A 334 -22.16 1.94 -7.19
C GLU A 334 -23.57 2.37 -7.63
N ASN A 335 -24.60 1.77 -7.02
CA ASN A 335 -26.01 2.12 -7.27
C ASN A 335 -26.40 2.18 -8.76
N GLN A 336 -25.95 1.21 -9.56
CA GLN A 336 -26.21 1.15 -11.02
C GLN A 336 -25.55 2.29 -11.82
N LEU A 337 -24.66 3.06 -11.20
CA LEU A 337 -23.91 4.14 -11.81
C LEU A 337 -22.43 3.81 -11.83
N ILE A 338 -21.74 4.38 -12.82
CA ILE A 338 -20.29 4.33 -12.93
C ILE A 338 -19.75 5.72 -12.62
N GLU A 339 -18.96 5.83 -11.56
CA GLU A 339 -18.28 7.05 -11.14
C GLU A 339 -16.82 7.00 -11.60
N PHE A 340 -16.37 8.03 -12.31
CA PHE A 340 -14.96 8.21 -12.64
C PHE A 340 -14.21 8.66 -11.39
N LEU A 341 -13.09 8.00 -11.08
CA LEU A 341 -12.28 8.33 -9.93
C LEU A 341 -11.00 9.07 -10.31
N LYS A 342 -10.20 8.50 -11.21
CA LYS A 342 -8.84 8.98 -11.47
C LYS A 342 -8.27 8.44 -12.78
N ASP A 343 -7.42 9.24 -13.44
CA ASP A 343 -6.53 8.77 -14.51
C ASP A 343 -5.29 8.12 -13.89
N MET A 344 -5.02 6.87 -14.27
CA MET A 344 -3.96 6.04 -13.69
C MET A 344 -2.67 6.10 -14.53
N ASP A 345 -2.82 6.29 -15.83
CA ASP A 345 -1.72 6.46 -16.78
C ASP A 345 -2.23 7.14 -18.03
N THR A 346 -1.47 8.09 -18.57
CA THR A 346 -1.84 8.91 -19.73
C THR A 346 -1.12 8.51 -21.01
N ASN A 347 -0.06 7.69 -20.93
CA ASN A 347 0.81 7.32 -22.05
C ASN A 347 0.92 5.80 -22.21
N LEU A 348 -0.21 5.12 -22.43
CA LEU A 348 -0.20 3.69 -22.71
C LEU A 348 0.14 3.38 -24.19
N PRO A 349 0.93 2.33 -24.44
CA PRO A 349 1.23 1.83 -25.79
C PRO A 349 0.03 1.10 -26.41
N GLU A 350 0.06 0.84 -27.72
CA GLU A 350 -1.07 0.24 -28.48
C GLU A 350 -1.50 -1.13 -27.94
N GLU A 351 -0.56 -1.97 -27.49
CA GLU A 351 -0.87 -3.28 -26.93
C GLU A 351 -0.37 -3.42 -25.49
N ILE A 352 -1.28 -3.68 -24.54
CA ILE A 352 -0.96 -3.85 -23.13
C ILE A 352 -1.43 -5.20 -22.59
N GLY A 353 -0.67 -5.77 -21.67
CA GLY A 353 -1.10 -6.82 -20.76
C GLY A 353 -1.36 -6.21 -19.38
N LEU A 354 -2.57 -6.41 -18.84
CA LEU A 354 -2.90 -5.97 -17.48
C LEU A 354 -3.46 -7.13 -16.65
N THR A 355 -2.87 -7.32 -15.48
CA THR A 355 -3.29 -8.37 -14.53
C THR A 355 -3.47 -7.80 -13.13
N TRP A 356 -4.67 -7.93 -12.57
CA TRP A 356 -4.94 -7.61 -11.17
C TRP A 356 -4.38 -8.70 -10.25
N SER A 357 -3.81 -8.28 -9.11
CA SER A 357 -3.47 -9.20 -8.02
C SER A 357 -4.72 -9.87 -7.45
N SER A 358 -4.59 -11.11 -6.99
CA SER A 358 -5.69 -11.86 -6.34
C SER A 358 -6.27 -11.13 -5.12
N CYS A 359 -5.48 -10.30 -4.43
CA CYS A 359 -5.92 -9.50 -3.29
C CYS A 359 -6.58 -8.15 -3.68
N GLY A 360 -6.50 -7.75 -4.95
CA GLY A 360 -7.08 -6.51 -5.45
C GLY A 360 -6.41 -5.22 -4.96
N LYS A 361 -5.21 -5.31 -4.36
CA LYS A 361 -4.47 -4.15 -3.82
C LYS A 361 -3.48 -3.52 -4.81
N PHE A 362 -3.12 -4.24 -5.86
CA PHE A 362 -2.19 -3.79 -6.91
C PHE A 362 -2.48 -4.51 -8.22
N PHE A 363 -1.91 -4.01 -9.31
CA PHE A 363 -1.94 -4.63 -10.63
C PHE A 363 -0.62 -4.41 -11.36
N ILE A 364 -0.40 -5.18 -12.41
CA ILE A 364 0.78 -5.08 -13.26
C ILE A 364 0.35 -4.65 -14.65
N VAL A 365 1.11 -3.75 -15.24
CA VAL A 365 0.99 -3.33 -16.65
C VAL A 365 2.25 -3.76 -17.37
N VAL A 366 2.09 -4.49 -18.48
CA VAL A 366 3.15 -4.92 -19.39
C VAL A 366 2.90 -4.29 -20.75
N ASP A 367 3.88 -3.58 -21.28
CA ASP A 367 3.90 -3.14 -22.67
C ASP A 367 4.33 -4.32 -23.55
N LYS A 368 3.44 -4.76 -24.45
CA LYS A 368 3.74 -5.90 -25.34
C LYS A 368 4.70 -5.55 -26.47
N SER A 369 4.91 -4.27 -26.76
CA SER A 369 5.79 -3.82 -27.83
C SER A 369 7.25 -3.72 -27.41
N THR A 370 7.51 -3.29 -26.16
CA THR A 370 8.86 -3.12 -25.59
C THR A 370 9.22 -4.17 -24.54
N GLY A 371 8.24 -4.92 -24.04
CA GLY A 371 8.40 -5.84 -22.91
C GLY A 371 8.52 -5.15 -21.55
N HIS A 372 8.56 -3.82 -21.47
CA HIS A 372 8.67 -3.12 -20.20
C HIS A 372 7.41 -3.28 -19.36
N TRP A 373 7.59 -3.29 -18.04
CA TRP A 373 6.48 -3.49 -17.12
C TRP A 373 6.63 -2.69 -15.84
N LYS A 374 5.47 -2.43 -15.22
CA LYS A 374 5.38 -1.68 -13.97
C LYS A 374 4.42 -2.32 -12.98
N LEU A 375 4.76 -2.20 -11.70
CA LEU A 375 3.96 -2.64 -10.57
C LEU A 375 3.25 -1.44 -9.96
N VAL A 376 1.93 -1.38 -10.12
CA VAL A 376 1.11 -0.21 -9.75
C VAL A 376 0.15 -0.57 -8.62
N SER A 377 0.08 0.27 -7.59
CA SER A 377 -0.90 0.14 -6.52
C SER A 377 -2.31 0.39 -7.04
N LYS A 378 -3.32 0.02 -6.25
CA LYS A 378 -4.73 0.15 -6.62
C LYS A 378 -5.16 1.54 -7.10
N PHE A 379 -4.57 2.61 -6.54
CA PHE A 379 -4.91 4.02 -6.85
C PHE A 379 -3.79 4.80 -7.57
N GLY A 380 -2.76 4.11 -8.09
CA GLY A 380 -1.86 4.66 -9.11
C GLY A 380 -0.39 4.77 -8.73
N ASN A 381 0.01 4.40 -7.51
CA ASN A 381 1.41 4.48 -7.12
C ASN A 381 2.25 3.43 -7.87
N ALA A 382 3.17 3.86 -8.73
CA ALA A 382 4.12 2.96 -9.37
C ALA A 382 5.25 2.61 -8.38
N THR A 383 5.20 1.38 -7.86
CA THR A 383 6.18 0.85 -6.90
C THR A 383 7.43 0.27 -7.56
N PHE A 384 7.33 -0.05 -8.84
CA PHE A 384 8.43 -0.54 -9.66
C PHE A 384 8.14 -0.20 -11.12
N LYS A 385 9.16 0.25 -11.85
CA LYS A 385 9.14 0.49 -13.29
C LYS A 385 10.41 -0.08 -13.88
N SER A 386 10.29 -1.04 -14.79
CA SER A 386 11.47 -1.70 -15.37
C SER A 386 12.24 -0.78 -16.34
N GLU A 387 11.53 0.14 -17.00
CA GLU A 387 12.07 1.12 -17.94
C GLU A 387 13.09 2.05 -17.27
N ASP A 388 12.72 2.68 -16.15
CA ASP A 388 13.58 3.57 -15.37
C ASP A 388 14.91 2.87 -15.00
N ILE A 389 14.82 1.60 -14.58
CA ILE A 389 15.97 0.79 -14.19
C ILE A 389 16.86 0.45 -15.40
N LEU A 390 16.27 0.12 -16.55
CA LEU A 390 17.04 -0.17 -17.76
C LEU A 390 17.77 1.07 -18.28
N HIS A 391 17.19 2.25 -18.17
CA HIS A 391 17.85 3.50 -18.55
C HIS A 391 19.04 3.88 -17.66
N GLU A 392 19.03 3.48 -16.39
CA GLU A 392 20.13 3.72 -15.45
C GLU A 392 21.32 2.78 -15.62
N ILE A 393 21.15 1.64 -16.31
CA ILE A 393 22.16 0.57 -16.37
C ILE A 393 22.88 0.54 -17.73
N ASP A 394 24.19 0.29 -17.72
CA ASP A 394 25.01 0.10 -18.93
C ASP A 394 24.53 -1.07 -19.84
N GLU A 395 24.77 -0.95 -21.15
CA GLU A 395 24.29 -1.85 -22.24
C GLU A 395 24.77 -3.32 -22.18
N ASN A 396 25.58 -3.73 -21.22
CA ASN A 396 26.09 -5.11 -21.16
C ASN A 396 24.94 -6.10 -20.90
N VAL A 397 24.73 -7.06 -21.81
CA VAL A 397 23.66 -8.07 -21.69
C VAL A 397 24.02 -9.07 -20.59
N GLU A 398 23.30 -9.00 -19.47
CA GLU A 398 23.42 -9.95 -18.35
C GLU A 398 22.11 -10.76 -18.23
N GLU A 399 22.20 -12.03 -17.86
CA GLU A 399 21.03 -12.92 -17.72
C GLU A 399 20.01 -12.40 -16.71
N ASN A 400 20.49 -11.75 -15.64
CA ASN A 400 19.63 -11.14 -14.62
C ASN A 400 18.93 -9.86 -15.09
N LYS A 401 19.23 -9.33 -16.28
CA LYS A 401 18.48 -8.19 -16.86
C LYS A 401 17.24 -8.64 -17.63
N MET A 402 17.18 -9.90 -18.05
CA MET A 402 16.10 -10.41 -18.90
C MET A 402 14.72 -10.45 -18.21
N PHE A 403 14.63 -10.31 -16.88
CA PHE A 403 13.32 -10.19 -16.21
C PHE A 403 12.75 -8.75 -16.26
N LEU A 404 13.56 -7.76 -16.64
CA LEU A 404 13.12 -6.37 -16.82
C LEU A 404 12.32 -6.18 -18.12
N THR A 405 12.44 -7.13 -19.07
CA THR A 405 11.56 -7.23 -20.24
C THR A 405 10.78 -8.54 -20.21
N ALA A 406 9.46 -8.46 -20.29
CA ALA A 406 8.56 -9.58 -20.07
C ALA A 406 7.53 -9.70 -21.18
N SER A 407 7.28 -10.92 -21.66
CA SER A 407 6.15 -11.18 -22.57
C SER A 407 4.85 -11.32 -21.79
N THR A 408 4.90 -11.90 -20.59
CA THR A 408 3.73 -12.19 -19.75
C THR A 408 4.15 -12.30 -18.29
N ILE A 409 3.33 -11.73 -17.40
CA ILE A 409 3.54 -11.82 -15.95
C ILE A 409 2.28 -12.39 -15.31
N VAL A 410 2.47 -13.40 -14.47
CA VAL A 410 1.41 -14.01 -13.66
C VAL A 410 1.69 -13.72 -12.20
N ILE A 411 0.66 -13.28 -11.47
CA ILE A 411 0.71 -13.05 -10.03
C ILE A 411 0.20 -14.31 -9.35
N SER A 412 0.92 -14.80 -8.35
CA SER A 412 0.49 -15.96 -7.55
C SER A 412 -0.81 -15.71 -6.77
N GLY A 413 -1.56 -16.77 -6.47
CA GLY A 413 -2.79 -16.70 -5.68
C GLY A 413 -2.62 -16.07 -4.30
N ASN A 414 -1.44 -16.18 -3.68
CA ASN A 414 -1.09 -15.52 -2.42
C ASN A 414 -0.74 -14.03 -2.56
N GLY A 415 -0.59 -13.50 -3.79
CA GLY A 415 -0.23 -12.11 -4.06
C GLY A 415 1.19 -11.70 -3.64
N MET A 416 2.07 -12.66 -3.34
CA MET A 416 3.43 -12.43 -2.81
C MET A 416 4.52 -12.77 -3.83
N ASN A 417 4.20 -13.39 -4.97
CA ASN A 417 5.18 -13.82 -5.96
C ASN A 417 4.75 -13.43 -7.38
N LEU A 418 5.73 -13.21 -8.24
CA LEU A 418 5.56 -13.00 -9.68
C LEU A 418 6.27 -14.10 -10.46
N TYR A 419 5.58 -14.63 -11.46
CA TYR A 419 6.14 -15.52 -12.48
C TYR A 419 6.27 -14.71 -13.76
N ILE A 420 7.50 -14.45 -14.18
CA ILE A 420 7.81 -13.57 -15.32
C ILE A 420 8.40 -14.42 -16.44
N LEU A 421 7.70 -14.48 -17.58
CA LEU A 421 8.24 -15.04 -18.82
C LEU A 421 8.97 -13.92 -19.56
N SER A 422 10.24 -14.15 -19.88
CA SER A 422 11.05 -13.20 -20.64
C SER A 422 10.42 -12.86 -21.99
N GLU A 423 10.76 -11.69 -22.54
CA GLU A 423 10.26 -11.22 -23.83
C GLU A 423 10.49 -12.23 -24.97
N ASP A 424 11.68 -12.84 -24.99
CA ASP A 424 12.07 -13.90 -25.94
C ASP A 424 11.43 -15.27 -25.65
N LYS A 425 10.65 -15.37 -24.55
CA LYS A 425 9.98 -16.58 -24.06
C LYS A 425 10.93 -17.74 -23.71
N THR A 426 12.21 -17.48 -23.50
CA THR A 426 13.21 -18.52 -23.23
C THR A 426 13.38 -18.83 -21.74
N LYS A 427 13.15 -17.86 -20.86
CA LYS A 427 13.37 -18.01 -19.41
C LYS A 427 12.13 -17.66 -18.60
N LEU A 428 11.91 -18.42 -17.53
CA LEU A 428 10.87 -18.18 -16.53
C LEU A 428 11.51 -17.82 -15.21
N PHE A 429 11.19 -16.63 -14.69
CA PHE A 429 11.73 -16.09 -13.45
C PHE A 429 10.71 -16.19 -12.31
N TYR A 430 11.23 -16.49 -11.12
CA TYR A 430 10.48 -16.44 -9.87
C TYR A 430 10.94 -15.22 -9.05
N VAL A 431 10.05 -14.25 -8.85
CA VAL A 431 10.35 -12.99 -8.12
C VAL A 431 9.49 -12.86 -6.88
N ASN A 432 10.13 -12.71 -5.72
CA ASN A 432 9.42 -12.46 -4.46
C ASN A 432 9.03 -10.99 -4.31
N LEU A 433 7.87 -10.76 -3.71
CA LEU A 433 7.38 -9.45 -3.33
C LEU A 433 7.51 -9.25 -1.82
N LEU A 434 7.74 -8.00 -1.43
CA LEU A 434 7.73 -7.52 -0.05
C LEU A 434 6.36 -6.88 0.22
N SER A 435 5.69 -7.27 1.29
CA SER A 435 4.38 -6.76 1.68
C SER A 435 4.46 -5.95 2.96
N GLY A 436 3.71 -4.85 3.02
CA GLY A 436 3.63 -3.97 4.19
C GLY A 436 2.33 -4.17 4.96
N VAL A 437 2.45 -4.30 6.29
CA VAL A 437 1.31 -4.33 7.20
C VAL A 437 0.85 -2.90 7.48
N ASN A 438 -0.43 -2.63 7.31
CA ASN A 438 -1.05 -1.37 7.67
C ASN A 438 -1.28 -1.31 9.20
N ASP A 439 -0.20 -1.37 9.98
CA ASP A 439 -0.24 -1.10 11.42
C ASP A 439 -0.19 0.42 11.64
N SER A 440 -0.96 0.92 12.61
CA SER A 440 -1.24 2.35 12.81
C SER A 440 0.00 3.15 13.18
N GLN A 441 1.01 2.52 13.80
CA GLN A 441 2.20 3.23 14.31
C GLN A 441 3.54 2.54 14.03
N ARG A 442 3.57 1.21 13.87
CA ARG A 442 4.82 0.42 13.88
C ARG A 442 4.97 -0.38 12.61
N CYS A 443 5.48 0.28 11.56
CA CYS A 443 5.69 -0.30 10.24
C CYS A 443 6.39 -1.68 10.29
N LEU A 444 5.65 -2.72 9.92
CA LEU A 444 6.15 -4.08 9.72
C LEU A 444 6.07 -4.44 8.24
N LEU A 445 7.13 -5.03 7.71
CA LEU A 445 7.18 -5.57 6.35
C LEU A 445 7.44 -7.07 6.43
N TYR A 446 7.00 -7.83 5.45
CA TYR A 446 7.23 -9.27 5.39
C TYR A 446 7.29 -9.79 3.96
N ASP A 447 8.06 -10.85 3.77
CA ASP A 447 8.06 -11.66 2.55
C ASP A 447 7.78 -13.12 2.92
N ASN A 448 8.04 -14.08 2.03
CA ASN A 448 7.80 -15.50 2.31
C ASN A 448 8.77 -16.12 3.33
N GLU A 449 9.90 -15.46 3.62
CA GLU A 449 10.99 -16.00 4.42
C GLU A 449 11.29 -15.19 5.67
N TYR A 450 11.14 -13.86 5.63
CA TYR A 450 11.56 -12.91 6.64
C TYR A 450 10.48 -11.89 7.00
N LEU A 451 10.49 -11.48 8.28
CA LEU A 451 9.86 -10.28 8.80
C LEU A 451 10.89 -9.16 8.86
N SER A 452 10.58 -7.99 8.33
CA SER A 452 11.45 -6.82 8.35
C SER A 452 10.87 -5.69 9.20
N ILE A 453 11.71 -5.10 10.05
CA ILE A 453 11.35 -3.98 10.94
C ILE A 453 12.24 -2.79 10.64
N ILE A 454 11.65 -1.60 10.66
CA ILE A 454 12.39 -0.35 10.54
C ILE A 454 12.81 0.11 11.93
N GLN A 455 14.12 0.11 12.20
CA GLN A 455 14.69 0.58 13.47
C GLN A 455 15.26 1.99 13.31
N ASN A 456 14.95 2.86 14.27
CA ASN A 456 15.47 4.23 14.39
C ASN A 456 15.34 5.07 13.11
N ASN A 457 14.36 4.76 12.28
CA ASN A 457 14.11 5.41 10.99
C ASN A 457 15.29 5.31 10.00
N LYS A 458 16.24 4.40 10.18
CA LYS A 458 17.47 4.33 9.34
C LYS A 458 17.70 2.99 8.68
N ASN A 459 17.47 1.89 9.41
CA ASN A 459 17.85 0.55 8.96
C ASN A 459 16.65 -0.39 8.94
N ILE A 460 16.64 -1.30 7.96
CA ILE A 460 15.72 -2.43 7.88
C ILE A 460 16.43 -3.65 8.48
N ILE A 461 15.87 -4.21 9.54
CA ILE A 461 16.38 -5.44 10.17
C ILE A 461 15.44 -6.58 9.84
N ARG A 462 16.00 -7.72 9.44
CA ARG A 462 15.25 -8.90 9.02
C ARG A 462 15.34 -9.99 10.08
N TYR A 463 14.23 -10.67 10.32
CA TYR A 463 14.12 -11.83 11.21
C TYR A 463 13.46 -12.98 10.47
N PRO A 464 13.97 -14.22 10.57
CA PRO A 464 13.38 -15.36 9.89
C PRO A 464 11.98 -15.71 10.44
N ILE A 465 11.06 -16.01 9.54
CA ILE A 465 9.74 -16.55 9.86
C ILE A 465 9.86 -18.04 10.19
N LEU A 466 9.05 -18.54 11.12
CA LEU A 466 8.96 -19.97 11.42
C LEU A 466 8.56 -20.79 10.17
N PRO A 467 9.17 -21.97 9.93
CA PRO A 467 8.91 -22.80 8.73
C PRO A 467 7.44 -23.08 8.47
N LYS A 468 6.67 -23.35 9.54
CA LYS A 468 5.23 -23.58 9.47
C LYS A 468 4.47 -22.40 8.85
N PHE A 469 4.83 -21.17 9.23
CA PHE A 469 4.24 -19.97 8.65
C PHE A 469 4.75 -19.68 7.24
N LYS A 470 6.00 -20.03 6.88
CA LYS A 470 6.48 -19.97 5.49
C LYS A 470 5.59 -20.82 4.56
N LYS A 471 5.32 -22.07 4.97
CA LYS A 471 4.42 -22.98 4.22
C LYS A 471 3.00 -22.43 4.11
N ILE A 472 2.48 -21.77 5.15
CA ILE A 472 1.17 -21.12 5.12
C ILE A 472 1.17 -19.95 4.15
N LEU A 473 2.17 -19.06 4.22
CA LEU A 473 2.29 -17.89 3.34
C LEU A 473 2.37 -18.27 1.86
N GLN A 474 2.97 -19.42 1.55
CA GLN A 474 3.06 -19.95 0.19
C GLN A 474 1.76 -20.57 -0.32
N ASN A 475 0.97 -21.19 0.55
CA ASN A 475 -0.25 -21.91 0.17
C ASN A 475 -1.54 -21.09 0.40
N GLN A 476 -1.47 -19.99 1.15
CA GLN A 476 -2.63 -19.13 1.38
C GLN A 476 -3.06 -18.50 0.07
N GLU A 477 -4.36 -18.28 -0.09
CA GLU A 477 -4.88 -17.52 -1.22
C GLU A 477 -5.79 -16.42 -0.72
N HIS A 478 -5.58 -15.22 -1.27
CA HIS A 478 -6.40 -14.07 -0.90
C HIS A 478 -7.81 -14.19 -1.44
N PHE A 479 -7.96 -14.80 -2.61
CA PHE A 479 -9.24 -15.01 -3.23
C PHE A 479 -9.70 -16.45 -3.02
N ASN A 480 -10.71 -16.64 -2.18
CA ASN A 480 -11.25 -17.95 -1.85
C ASN A 480 -12.65 -18.18 -2.44
N GLY A 481 -12.90 -17.65 -3.64
CA GLY A 481 -14.13 -17.97 -4.34
C GLY A 481 -15.41 -17.38 -3.72
N HIS A 482 -15.34 -16.41 -2.79
CA HIS A 482 -16.47 -16.06 -1.93
C HIS A 482 -16.71 -14.55 -1.88
N PHE A 483 -17.74 -14.07 -2.59
CA PHE A 483 -18.25 -12.70 -2.41
C PHE A 483 -19.71 -12.63 -2.01
N ASN A 484 -20.59 -13.57 -2.41
CA ASN A 484 -22.03 -13.39 -2.15
C ASN A 484 -22.89 -14.61 -1.76
N LYS A 485 -22.48 -15.89 -1.87
CA LYS A 485 -23.50 -17.00 -1.74
C LYS A 485 -23.10 -18.37 -1.16
N SER A 486 -22.01 -18.56 -0.40
CA SER A 486 -21.71 -19.89 0.20
C SER A 486 -21.21 -19.87 1.65
N ILE A 487 -22.15 -20.05 2.56
CA ILE A 487 -22.09 -20.03 4.03
C ILE A 487 -21.05 -20.96 4.73
N LYS A 488 -20.35 -21.86 4.01
CA LYS A 488 -19.64 -23.01 4.63
C LYS A 488 -18.10 -22.94 4.68
N SER A 489 -17.43 -22.10 3.90
CA SER A 489 -15.96 -22.07 3.82
C SER A 489 -15.34 -21.01 4.74
N GLN A 490 -14.62 -21.44 5.78
CA GLN A 490 -13.89 -20.53 6.66
C GLN A 490 -12.67 -19.93 5.94
N ILE A 491 -12.50 -18.61 6.05
CA ILE A 491 -11.36 -17.87 5.49
C ILE A 491 -10.35 -17.62 6.62
N GLY A 492 -9.11 -18.04 6.40
CA GLY A 492 -7.97 -17.68 7.26
C GLY A 492 -7.43 -16.32 6.87
N LYS A 493 -7.02 -15.52 7.85
CA LYS A 493 -6.37 -14.22 7.63
C LYS A 493 -5.01 -14.23 8.31
N PHE A 494 -3.96 -13.95 7.54
CA PHE A 494 -2.63 -13.75 8.08
C PHE A 494 -2.57 -12.41 8.79
N SER A 495 -2.16 -12.40 10.05
CA SER A 495 -1.98 -11.19 10.85
C SER A 495 -0.61 -11.16 11.52
N LEU A 496 -0.10 -9.93 11.65
CA LEU A 496 1.15 -9.61 12.34
C LEU A 496 0.87 -8.43 13.26
N ALA A 497 1.39 -8.48 14.46
CA ALA A 497 1.30 -7.37 15.41
C ALA A 497 2.59 -7.24 16.23
N ARG A 498 2.91 -6.00 16.60
CA ARG A 498 4.09 -5.66 17.42
C ARG A 498 3.68 -5.06 18.76
N SER A 499 4.29 -5.54 19.84
CA SER A 499 4.07 -5.04 21.20
C SER A 499 4.93 -3.81 21.52
N ASP A 500 4.56 -3.09 22.58
CA ASP A 500 5.30 -1.93 23.11
C ASP A 500 6.70 -2.32 23.59
N PHE A 501 6.87 -3.59 23.97
CA PHE A 501 8.12 -4.18 24.43
C PHE A 501 8.94 -4.81 23.29
N ASN A 502 8.71 -4.38 22.04
CA ASN A 502 9.44 -4.89 20.88
C ASN A 502 9.31 -6.41 20.68
N GLN A 503 8.17 -7.01 21.05
CA GLN A 503 7.84 -8.39 20.67
C GLN A 503 7.00 -8.41 19.40
N ILE A 504 7.05 -9.53 18.69
CA ILE A 504 6.30 -9.77 17.46
C ILE A 504 5.37 -10.96 17.68
N SER A 505 4.24 -10.94 17.00
CA SER A 505 3.27 -12.03 17.02
C SER A 505 2.78 -12.31 15.62
N ILE A 506 2.61 -13.59 15.28
CA ILE A 506 2.14 -14.07 13.99
C ILE A 506 0.95 -14.98 14.22
N SER A 507 -0.13 -14.82 13.44
CA SER A 507 -1.25 -15.76 13.47
C SER A 507 -1.81 -16.05 12.08
N TYR A 508 -2.37 -17.25 11.93
CA TYR A 508 -3.15 -17.69 10.79
C TYR A 508 -3.93 -18.96 11.17
N GLY A 509 -5.26 -18.96 11.02
CA GLY A 509 -6.07 -20.16 11.27
C GLY A 509 -5.89 -20.66 12.70
N ASP A 510 -5.50 -21.92 12.90
CA ASP A 510 -5.26 -22.52 14.22
C ASP A 510 -3.83 -22.28 14.76
N HIS A 511 -3.03 -21.45 14.09
CA HIS A 511 -1.64 -21.23 14.43
C HIS A 511 -1.40 -19.83 14.97
N LEU A 512 -0.71 -19.75 16.11
CA LEU A 512 -0.33 -18.51 16.79
C LEU A 512 1.08 -18.67 17.36
N ALA A 513 1.92 -17.67 17.19
CA ALA A 513 3.25 -17.62 17.78
C ALA A 513 3.61 -16.21 18.25
N ILE A 514 4.41 -16.12 19.31
CA ILE A 514 4.91 -14.87 19.88
C ILE A 514 6.42 -14.93 20.05
N SER A 515 7.11 -13.80 19.87
CA SER A 515 8.56 -13.72 19.98
C SER A 515 9.01 -13.17 21.34
N THR A 516 10.27 -13.39 21.69
CA THR A 516 10.98 -12.54 22.66
C THR A 516 11.16 -11.12 22.11
N PRO A 517 11.48 -10.13 22.97
CA PRO A 517 11.86 -8.80 22.53
C PRO A 517 13.06 -8.84 21.58
N TYR A 518 12.91 -8.25 20.40
CA TYR A 518 13.94 -8.36 19.36
C TYR A 518 15.17 -7.46 19.60
N CYS A 519 15.04 -6.46 20.48
CA CYS A 519 16.15 -5.65 20.99
C CYS A 519 16.18 -5.76 22.52
N SER A 520 17.25 -6.37 23.05
CA SER A 520 17.53 -6.45 24.49
C SER A 520 18.96 -5.94 24.76
N GLY A 521 19.13 -4.97 25.65
CA GLY A 521 20.40 -4.23 25.86
C GLY A 521 20.59 -3.04 24.91
N ASP A 522 21.73 -2.33 24.98
CA ASP A 522 22.08 -1.10 24.20
C ASP A 522 22.14 -1.30 22.66
N ASN A 523 21.11 -1.87 22.03
CA ASN A 523 20.99 -2.13 20.58
C ASN A 523 22.11 -3.01 19.97
N LYS A 524 22.87 -3.77 20.77
CA LYS A 524 24.02 -4.55 20.27
C LYS A 524 23.68 -5.95 19.77
N VAL A 525 22.56 -6.55 20.20
CA VAL A 525 22.15 -7.91 19.81
C VAL A 525 20.71 -7.88 19.32
N ASN A 526 20.51 -8.20 18.03
CA ASN A 526 19.20 -8.34 17.41
C ASN A 526 18.92 -9.83 17.20
N HIS A 527 18.05 -10.41 18.02
CA HIS A 527 17.72 -11.83 17.95
C HIS A 527 16.32 -12.08 18.51
N ILE A 528 15.61 -13.06 17.96
CA ILE A 528 14.28 -13.45 18.44
C ILE A 528 14.19 -14.96 18.68
N LEU A 529 13.56 -15.34 19.78
CA LEU A 529 13.11 -16.70 20.05
C LEU A 529 11.60 -16.74 19.90
N TRP A 530 11.08 -17.80 19.28
CA TRP A 530 9.64 -17.97 19.02
C TRP A 530 9.00 -18.98 19.98
N PHE A 531 7.88 -18.59 20.59
CA PHE A 531 7.00 -19.44 21.38
C PHE A 531 5.73 -19.76 20.59
N ASN A 532 5.55 -21.02 20.22
CA ASN A 532 4.35 -21.49 19.53
C ASN A 532 3.22 -21.78 20.53
N PHE A 533 2.02 -21.29 20.23
CA PHE A 533 0.82 -21.56 21.01
C PHE A 533 0.40 -23.02 20.89
N LYS A 534 0.23 -23.68 22.04
CA LYS A 534 -0.35 -25.03 22.11
C LYS A 534 -1.80 -24.95 22.58
N SER A 535 -2.72 -25.13 21.65
CA SER A 535 -4.15 -25.19 21.91
C SER A 535 -4.54 -26.56 22.49
N TYR A 536 -5.15 -26.58 23.67
CA TYR A 536 -5.81 -27.75 24.27
C TYR A 536 -7.35 -27.66 24.20
N PHE A 537 -7.89 -26.74 23.41
CA PHE A 537 -9.33 -26.64 23.19
C PHE A 537 -9.83 -27.79 22.32
N ALA A 538 -11.08 -28.22 22.55
CA ALA A 538 -11.69 -29.33 21.82
C ALA A 538 -11.90 -29.02 20.33
N ASP A 539 -12.25 -27.77 20.02
CA ASP A 539 -12.43 -27.29 18.65
C ASP A 539 -11.16 -26.60 18.13
N SER A 540 -10.85 -26.79 16.84
CA SER A 540 -9.77 -26.07 16.18
C SER A 540 -10.08 -24.57 16.12
N MET A 541 -9.15 -23.73 16.56
CA MET A 541 -9.28 -22.28 16.39
C MET A 541 -9.15 -21.88 14.92
N ASN A 542 -9.81 -20.79 14.55
CA ASN A 542 -9.59 -20.02 13.34
C ASN A 542 -9.41 -18.55 13.72
N ILE A 543 -8.17 -18.23 14.08
CA ILE A 543 -7.72 -16.89 14.45
C ILE A 543 -7.71 -16.02 13.19
N ILE A 544 -8.52 -14.96 13.22
CA ILE A 544 -8.68 -14.02 12.10
C ILE A 544 -7.93 -12.71 12.35
N ASN A 545 -7.65 -12.37 13.60
CA ASN A 545 -6.88 -11.19 13.97
C ASN A 545 -6.36 -11.31 15.40
N HIS A 546 -5.31 -10.55 15.71
CA HIS A 546 -4.80 -10.39 17.06
C HIS A 546 -4.07 -9.06 17.22
N PHE A 547 -4.00 -8.55 18.44
CA PHE A 547 -3.29 -7.32 18.76
C PHE A 547 -2.82 -7.32 20.21
N TRP A 548 -1.82 -6.49 20.48
CA TRP A 548 -1.23 -6.33 21.81
C TRP A 548 -1.92 -5.22 22.59
N PHE A 549 -2.09 -5.45 23.88
CA PHE A 549 -2.36 -4.40 24.85
C PHE A 549 -1.41 -4.60 26.03
N LYS A 550 -0.35 -3.78 26.10
CA LYS A 550 0.76 -3.97 27.04
C LYS A 550 1.31 -5.40 26.95
N ASP A 551 1.20 -6.17 28.03
CA ASP A 551 1.65 -7.56 28.16
C ASP A 551 0.56 -8.61 27.89
N TYR A 552 -0.57 -8.20 27.34
CA TYR A 552 -1.68 -9.10 27.03
C TYR A 552 -1.84 -9.21 25.51
N LEU A 553 -2.06 -10.43 25.06
CA LEU A 553 -2.38 -10.71 23.66
C LEU A 553 -3.87 -10.95 23.52
N LEU A 554 -4.54 -10.09 22.76
CA LEU A 554 -5.96 -10.20 22.47
C LEU A 554 -6.14 -10.85 21.11
N VAL A 555 -6.96 -11.89 21.06
CA VAL A 555 -7.13 -12.78 19.90
C VAL A 555 -8.59 -12.85 19.53
N VAL A 556 -8.89 -12.68 18.24
CA VAL A 556 -10.21 -12.86 17.65
C VAL A 556 -10.25 -14.21 16.95
N ASN A 557 -11.09 -15.12 17.43
CA ASN A 557 -11.30 -16.43 16.84
C ASN A 557 -12.69 -16.50 16.17
N ARG A 558 -12.80 -17.07 14.97
CA ARG A 558 -14.05 -17.19 14.20
C ARG A 558 -14.52 -18.64 14.13
N ARG A 559 -15.65 -18.95 14.76
CA ARG A 559 -16.21 -20.31 14.79
C ARG A 559 -17.55 -20.39 14.07
N SER A 560 -17.96 -21.59 13.68
CA SER A 560 -19.34 -21.85 13.25
C SER A 560 -20.27 -21.84 14.46
N LYS A 561 -21.44 -21.22 14.32
CA LYS A 561 -22.52 -21.26 15.31
C LYS A 561 -22.92 -22.72 15.55
N HIS A 562 -22.81 -23.20 16.80
CA HIS A 562 -23.24 -24.55 17.14
C HIS A 562 -24.76 -24.68 16.94
N VAL A 563 -25.18 -25.73 16.23
CA VAL A 563 -26.58 -26.01 15.86
C VAL A 563 -27.45 -26.39 17.09
N PHE A 564 -26.87 -26.63 18.26
CA PHE A 564 -27.57 -27.13 19.46
C PHE A 564 -28.40 -26.11 20.25
N THR A 565 -28.63 -24.88 19.75
CA THR A 565 -29.64 -23.98 20.36
C THR A 565 -31.01 -24.26 19.74
N GLU A 566 -31.74 -25.22 20.31
CA GLU A 566 -33.02 -25.82 19.88
C GLU A 566 -34.26 -24.88 19.87
N VAL A 567 -34.18 -23.60 19.48
CA VAL A 567 -35.36 -22.69 19.61
C VAL A 567 -35.79 -21.97 18.34
N GLU A 568 -35.09 -22.03 17.21
CA GLU A 568 -35.46 -21.21 16.03
C GLU A 568 -35.35 -21.96 14.68
N GLU A 569 -35.88 -23.18 14.58
CA GLU A 569 -35.95 -23.91 13.30
C GLU A 569 -37.13 -23.49 12.40
N GLU A 570 -38.11 -22.71 12.88
CA GLU A 570 -39.35 -22.45 12.11
C GLU A 570 -39.35 -21.16 11.27
N ASN A 571 -38.30 -20.33 11.27
CA ASN A 571 -38.25 -19.06 10.50
C ASN A 571 -37.07 -18.97 9.51
N LEU A 572 -36.67 -20.10 8.90
CA LEU A 572 -35.55 -20.17 7.96
C LEU A 572 -35.83 -19.55 6.57
N GLU A 573 -37.04 -19.07 6.32
CA GLU A 573 -37.41 -18.35 5.09
C GLU A 573 -37.53 -16.84 5.34
N SER A 574 -36.43 -16.18 5.72
CA SER A 574 -36.18 -14.75 5.42
C SER A 574 -34.86 -14.24 6.00
N ASN A 575 -33.89 -13.97 5.13
CA ASN A 575 -32.91 -12.87 5.25
C ASN A 575 -32.03 -12.75 6.53
N GLY A 576 -31.75 -13.83 7.27
CA GLY A 576 -30.79 -13.84 8.40
C GLY A 576 -29.47 -14.55 8.07
N THR A 577 -28.35 -13.82 8.09
CA THR A 577 -27.22 -14.02 7.16
C THR A 577 -25.87 -14.46 7.75
N ASP A 578 -25.76 -15.03 8.96
CA ASP A 578 -24.43 -15.45 9.47
C ASP A 578 -24.46 -16.75 10.28
N HIS A 579 -23.83 -17.81 9.75
CA HIS A 579 -23.55 -19.08 10.45
C HIS A 579 -22.20 -19.06 11.19
N LEU A 580 -21.45 -17.97 11.07
CA LEU A 580 -20.18 -17.76 11.76
C LEU A 580 -20.38 -16.75 12.90
N VAL A 581 -19.65 -16.95 14.00
CA VAL A 581 -19.62 -16.03 15.14
C VAL A 581 -18.18 -15.82 15.57
N ASP A 582 -17.86 -14.61 15.98
CA ASP A 582 -16.53 -14.28 16.48
C ASP A 582 -16.51 -14.34 18.01
N GLU A 583 -15.41 -14.85 18.55
CA GLU A 583 -15.11 -14.88 19.98
C GLU A 583 -13.84 -14.08 20.24
N PHE A 584 -13.84 -13.40 21.39
CA PHE A 584 -12.75 -12.53 21.81
C PHE A 584 -12.06 -13.16 23.01
N ILE A 585 -10.76 -13.42 22.87
CA ILE A 585 -9.92 -14.17 23.81
C ILE A 585 -8.77 -13.29 24.29
N VAL A 586 -8.43 -13.35 25.58
CA VAL A 586 -7.30 -12.62 26.17
C VAL A 586 -6.32 -13.61 26.79
N PHE A 587 -5.06 -13.55 26.35
CA PHE A 587 -3.96 -14.35 26.88
C PHE A 587 -2.97 -13.51 27.69
N ASP A 588 -2.47 -14.06 28.80
CA ASP A 588 -1.36 -13.53 29.59
C ASP A 588 -0.03 -13.93 28.92
N THR A 589 0.74 -12.96 28.41
CA THR A 589 2.04 -13.20 27.76
C THR A 589 3.21 -12.57 28.51
N THR A 590 2.98 -12.07 29.74
CA THR A 590 3.97 -11.39 30.59
C THR A 590 5.32 -12.12 30.68
N GLY A 591 5.29 -13.43 30.90
CA GLY A 591 6.50 -14.26 31.04
C GLY A 591 7.38 -14.31 29.78
N THR A 592 6.78 -14.20 28.59
CA THR A 592 7.50 -14.41 27.31
C THR A 592 8.59 -13.36 27.04
N ARG A 593 8.52 -12.20 27.70
CA ARG A 593 9.54 -11.15 27.63
C ARG A 593 10.88 -11.60 28.19
N TYR A 594 10.86 -12.48 29.19
CA TYR A 594 12.05 -12.95 29.92
C TYR A 594 12.57 -14.29 29.41
N GLY A 595 12.01 -14.80 28.32
CA GLY A 595 12.36 -16.11 27.73
C GLY A 595 13.83 -16.30 27.38
N VAL A 596 14.57 -15.22 27.14
CA VAL A 596 16.03 -15.27 26.88
C VAL A 596 16.83 -15.63 28.14
N GLY A 597 16.27 -15.41 29.34
CA GLY A 597 16.92 -15.66 30.63
C GLY A 597 16.96 -17.12 31.07
N GLY A 598 16.43 -18.05 30.27
CA GLY A 598 16.43 -19.49 30.57
C GLY A 598 15.28 -19.96 31.48
N GLU A 599 14.27 -19.13 31.72
CA GLU A 599 13.03 -19.56 32.38
C GLU A 599 12.21 -20.48 31.47
N ASP A 600 11.67 -21.57 32.02
CA ASP A 600 10.79 -22.50 31.29
C ASP A 600 9.39 -21.88 31.13
N ILE A 601 9.19 -21.20 30.01
CA ILE A 601 7.94 -20.50 29.70
C ILE A 601 7.19 -21.25 28.60
N SER A 602 5.97 -21.68 28.91
CA SER A 602 5.06 -22.31 27.95
C SER A 602 3.91 -21.38 27.56
N PHE A 603 3.71 -21.15 26.26
CA PHE A 603 2.54 -20.45 25.73
C PHE A 603 1.47 -21.47 25.29
N ASN A 604 0.47 -21.70 26.12
CA ASN A 604 -0.56 -22.73 25.93
C ASN A 604 -1.94 -22.23 26.39
N SER A 605 -2.98 -23.08 26.33
CA SER A 605 -4.33 -22.72 26.78
C SER A 605 -4.44 -22.25 28.24
N ASP A 606 -3.46 -22.53 29.11
CA ASP A 606 -3.47 -22.10 30.52
C ASP A 606 -3.20 -20.60 30.68
N SER A 607 -2.66 -19.95 29.66
CA SER A 607 -2.47 -18.48 29.64
C SER A 607 -3.78 -17.71 29.41
N LEU A 608 -4.90 -18.40 29.20
CA LEU A 608 -6.22 -17.79 28.99
C LEU A 608 -6.70 -17.06 30.26
N LEU A 609 -6.91 -15.74 30.17
CA LEU A 609 -7.47 -14.92 31.24
C LEU A 609 -8.99 -14.73 31.12
N TRP A 610 -9.46 -14.49 29.89
CA TRP A 610 -10.84 -14.13 29.64
C TRP A 610 -11.26 -14.50 28.20
N LYS A 611 -12.52 -14.88 28.04
CA LYS A 611 -13.15 -15.23 26.75
C LYS A 611 -14.59 -14.73 26.71
N TYR A 612 -15.02 -14.19 25.57
CA TYR A 612 -16.39 -13.75 25.33
C TYR A 612 -16.85 -14.01 23.90
N ASP A 613 -18.06 -14.54 23.74
CA ASP A 613 -18.64 -14.90 22.45
C ASP A 613 -19.60 -13.82 21.94
N PHE A 614 -19.37 -13.33 20.72
CA PHE A 614 -20.27 -12.40 20.05
C PHE A 614 -21.34 -13.15 19.24
N LYS A 615 -22.45 -12.47 18.93
CA LYS A 615 -23.56 -13.04 18.15
C LYS A 615 -23.40 -12.87 16.63
N SER A 616 -22.39 -12.16 16.19
CA SER A 616 -22.12 -11.79 14.80
C SER A 616 -20.61 -11.84 14.53
N THR A 617 -20.24 -11.83 13.25
CA THR A 617 -18.84 -11.73 12.83
C THR A 617 -18.37 -10.28 12.85
N PHE A 618 -17.07 -10.07 12.95
CA PHE A 618 -16.43 -8.77 12.86
C PHE A 618 -16.03 -8.50 11.40
N LEU A 619 -16.40 -7.31 10.92
CA LEU A 619 -15.95 -6.78 9.64
C LEU A 619 -14.55 -6.18 9.79
N ASP A 620 -14.35 -5.34 10.82
CA ASP A 620 -13.06 -4.78 11.18
C ASP A 620 -12.94 -4.51 12.69
N ILE A 621 -11.70 -4.48 13.18
CA ILE A 621 -11.35 -4.24 14.58
C ILE A 621 -10.07 -3.42 14.68
N GLN A 622 -10.11 -2.35 15.47
CA GLN A 622 -8.94 -1.52 15.72
C GLN A 622 -8.78 -1.26 17.22
N ILE A 623 -7.53 -1.36 17.70
CA ILE A 623 -7.16 -0.89 19.04
C ILE A 623 -6.57 0.51 18.94
N MET A 624 -7.04 1.39 19.81
CA MET A 624 -6.50 2.73 20.02
C MET A 624 -5.87 2.75 21.40
N ASN A 625 -4.54 2.87 21.41
CA ASN A 625 -3.75 3.00 22.63
C ASN A 625 -3.07 4.36 22.63
N ASN A 626 -3.15 5.06 23.76
CA ASN A 626 -2.28 6.20 24.03
C ASN A 626 -1.09 5.64 24.81
N ASP A 627 0.12 5.76 24.29
CA ASP A 627 1.34 5.15 24.88
C ASP A 627 1.53 5.53 26.36
N ASP A 628 0.99 6.67 26.79
CA ASP A 628 1.10 7.19 28.16
C ASP A 628 -0.09 6.84 29.10
N GLU A 629 -1.19 6.29 28.59
CA GLU A 629 -2.40 6.03 29.39
C GLU A 629 -2.59 4.53 29.71
N PRO A 630 -3.10 4.18 30.92
CA PRO A 630 -3.40 2.79 31.26
C PRO A 630 -4.66 2.24 30.59
N VAL A 631 -5.34 3.07 29.80
CA VAL A 631 -6.62 2.77 29.16
C VAL A 631 -6.46 2.70 27.65
N ALA A 632 -6.99 1.64 27.03
CA ALA A 632 -7.11 1.53 25.58
C ALA A 632 -8.56 1.33 25.16
N TYR A 633 -8.89 1.73 23.94
CA TYR A 633 -10.21 1.52 23.36
C TYR A 633 -10.13 0.57 22.18
N ILE A 634 -10.99 -0.46 22.18
CA ILE A 634 -11.16 -1.32 21.01
C ILE A 634 -12.45 -0.92 20.32
N VAL A 635 -12.34 -0.64 19.03
CA VAL A 635 -13.47 -0.34 18.16
C VAL A 635 -13.74 -1.58 17.31
N ILE A 636 -14.98 -2.07 17.35
CA ILE A 636 -15.42 -3.26 16.62
C ILE A 636 -16.60 -2.88 15.75
N LEU A 637 -16.51 -3.15 14.44
CA LEU A 637 -17.65 -3.11 13.54
C LEU A 637 -18.11 -4.55 13.25
N THR A 638 -19.35 -4.86 13.60
CA THR A 638 -19.93 -6.19 13.39
C THR A 638 -20.71 -6.29 12.07
N SER A 639 -20.90 -7.50 11.55
CA SER A 639 -21.68 -7.79 10.34
C SER A 639 -23.17 -7.45 10.46
N ASP A 640 -23.71 -7.41 11.69
CA ASP A 640 -25.05 -6.88 11.97
C ASP A 640 -25.08 -5.35 12.11
N TYR A 641 -24.05 -4.67 11.60
CA TYR A 641 -23.91 -3.22 11.52
C TYR A 641 -23.97 -2.52 12.88
N ARG A 642 -23.33 -3.10 13.90
CA ARG A 642 -23.15 -2.47 15.21
C ARG A 642 -21.71 -2.06 15.39
N LEU A 643 -21.53 -0.83 15.85
CA LEU A 643 -20.25 -0.33 16.27
C LEU A 643 -20.16 -0.42 17.79
N ILE A 644 -19.26 -1.25 18.29
CA ILE A 644 -19.05 -1.50 19.72
C ILE A 644 -17.69 -0.92 20.11
N VAL A 645 -17.67 -0.08 21.14
CA VAL A 645 -16.45 0.46 21.73
C VAL A 645 -16.25 -0.19 23.10
N LEU A 646 -15.20 -1.00 23.21
CA LEU A 646 -14.75 -1.60 24.46
C LEU A 646 -13.66 -0.73 25.09
N GLU A 647 -13.71 -0.61 26.41
CA GLU A 647 -12.67 0.01 27.24
C GLU A 647 -11.86 -1.09 27.92
N LEU A 648 -10.54 -1.08 27.70
CA LEU A 648 -9.55 -1.90 28.39
C LEU A 648 -8.82 -1.04 29.41
N ASP A 649 -8.73 -1.49 30.66
CA ASP A 649 -8.04 -0.75 31.73
C ASP A 649 -7.29 -1.74 32.63
N THR A 650 -6.01 -1.49 32.91
CA THR A 650 -5.19 -2.34 33.80
C THR A 650 -5.22 -1.90 35.26
N GLU A 651 -5.66 -0.68 35.56
CA GLU A 651 -5.55 -0.05 36.88
C GLU A 651 -6.91 0.18 37.56
N LYS A 652 -8.02 -0.17 36.88
CA LYS A 652 -9.37 0.05 37.41
C LYS A 652 -9.66 -0.79 38.66
N VAL A 653 -10.02 -0.09 39.73
CA VAL A 653 -10.56 -0.70 40.96
C VAL A 653 -12.08 -0.75 40.88
N ALA A 654 -12.64 -1.92 40.60
CA ALA A 654 -14.09 -2.10 40.57
C ALA A 654 -14.64 -2.31 42.00
N LYS A 655 -15.64 -1.51 42.39
CA LYS A 655 -16.41 -1.73 43.62
C LYS A 655 -17.56 -2.70 43.32
N SER A 656 -17.60 -3.83 44.01
CA SER A 656 -18.74 -4.76 43.88
C SER A 656 -20.00 -4.15 44.46
N SER A 657 -21.04 -3.99 43.64
CA SER A 657 -22.35 -3.43 44.06
C SER A 657 -23.08 -4.29 45.11
N LYS A 658 -22.69 -5.56 45.30
CA LYS A 658 -23.34 -6.49 46.22
C LYS A 658 -22.61 -6.69 47.55
N THR A 659 -21.31 -6.38 47.63
CA THR A 659 -20.47 -6.72 48.81
C THR A 659 -19.62 -5.56 49.32
N GLY A 660 -19.53 -4.44 48.60
CA GLY A 660 -18.73 -3.27 49.02
C GLY A 660 -17.20 -3.49 48.96
N GLU A 661 -16.74 -4.72 48.70
CA GLU A 661 -15.32 -5.03 48.54
C GLU A 661 -14.78 -4.51 47.20
N SER A 662 -13.59 -3.92 47.24
CA SER A 662 -12.85 -3.47 46.07
C SER A 662 -12.03 -4.64 45.51
N LYS A 663 -12.32 -5.03 44.27
CA LYS A 663 -11.54 -6.06 43.56
C LYS A 663 -10.63 -5.40 42.52
N HIS A 664 -9.35 -5.76 42.56
CA HIS A 664 -8.39 -5.40 41.51
C HIS A 664 -8.41 -6.50 40.45
N TYR A 665 -8.69 -6.12 39.21
CA TYR A 665 -8.59 -7.01 38.07
C TYR A 665 -7.24 -6.78 37.39
N LYS A 666 -6.57 -7.86 36.93
CA LYS A 666 -5.36 -7.76 36.11
C LYS A 666 -5.61 -6.98 34.80
N ILE A 667 -6.79 -7.18 34.23
CA ILE A 667 -7.31 -6.44 33.09
C ILE A 667 -8.83 -6.30 33.28
N TYR A 668 -9.33 -5.07 33.16
CA TYR A 668 -10.75 -4.74 33.19
C TYR A 668 -11.23 -4.45 31.78
N ILE A 669 -12.29 -5.13 31.35
CA ILE A 669 -12.88 -4.97 30.02
C ILE A 669 -14.35 -4.60 30.20
N SER A 670 -14.78 -3.49 29.61
CA SER A 670 -16.20 -3.09 29.65
C SER A 670 -16.68 -2.46 28.35
N VAL A 671 -17.97 -2.63 28.04
CA VAL A 671 -18.59 -1.95 26.91
C VAL A 671 -18.88 -0.51 27.30
N LYS A 672 -18.23 0.43 26.62
CA LYS A 672 -18.42 1.87 26.85
C LYS A 672 -19.58 2.42 26.02
N LYS A 673 -19.68 1.99 24.76
CA LYS A 673 -20.65 2.52 23.80
C LYS A 673 -21.00 1.49 22.74
N THR A 674 -22.28 1.45 22.35
CA THR A 674 -22.76 0.70 21.19
C THR A 674 -23.59 1.63 20.31
N VAL A 675 -23.29 1.68 19.01
CA VAL A 675 -24.01 2.47 18.01
C VAL A 675 -24.56 1.53 16.95
N HIS A 676 -25.85 1.63 16.66
CA HIS A 676 -26.49 0.87 15.59
C HIS A 676 -26.43 1.68 14.28
N LEU A 677 -25.78 1.15 13.26
CA LEU A 677 -25.58 1.80 11.96
C LEU A 677 -26.57 1.33 10.88
N SER A 678 -27.61 0.59 11.27
CA SER A 678 -28.62 0.06 10.35
C SER A 678 -29.33 1.16 9.54
N SER A 679 -29.45 2.37 10.08
CA SER A 679 -30.05 3.53 9.39
C SER A 679 -29.21 4.07 8.23
N ILE A 680 -27.89 3.86 8.22
CA ILE A 680 -26.99 4.37 7.17
C ILE A 680 -26.62 3.31 6.12
N LYS A 681 -27.16 2.09 6.21
CA LYS A 681 -26.85 0.98 5.29
C LYS A 681 -27.04 1.34 3.80
N HIS A 682 -28.02 2.19 3.49
CA HIS A 682 -28.29 2.64 2.12
C HIS A 682 -27.36 3.77 1.64
N LYS A 683 -26.64 4.43 2.55
CA LYS A 683 -25.71 5.53 2.25
C LYS A 683 -24.25 5.12 2.29
N LEU A 684 -23.93 4.09 3.07
CA LEU A 684 -22.59 3.59 3.28
C LEU A 684 -22.60 2.06 3.17
N PRO A 685 -21.92 1.46 2.17
CA PRO A 685 -21.78 0.01 2.09
C PRO A 685 -20.82 -0.48 3.18
N LEU A 686 -21.39 -0.79 4.36
CA LEU A 686 -20.63 -1.16 5.56
C LEU A 686 -19.84 -2.48 5.39
N ASP A 687 -20.28 -3.39 4.53
CA ASP A 687 -19.59 -4.66 4.25
C ASP A 687 -18.25 -4.46 3.51
N ASP A 688 -18.07 -3.29 2.89
CA ASP A 688 -16.86 -2.90 2.17
C ASP A 688 -15.87 -2.12 3.04
N VAL A 689 -16.12 -1.96 4.34
CA VAL A 689 -15.20 -1.25 5.25
C VAL A 689 -13.87 -2.02 5.35
N SER A 690 -12.77 -1.31 5.15
CA SER A 690 -11.40 -1.84 5.19
C SER A 690 -10.61 -1.38 6.42
N GLN A 691 -10.89 -0.17 6.92
CA GLN A 691 -10.30 0.38 8.14
C GLN A 691 -11.35 1.22 8.90
N ILE A 692 -11.43 1.04 10.22
CA ILE A 692 -12.21 1.88 11.13
C ILE A 692 -11.30 2.58 12.14
N SER A 693 -11.72 3.75 12.63
CA SER A 693 -11.11 4.41 13.79
C SER A 693 -12.11 5.29 14.54
N VAL A 694 -11.77 5.67 15.78
CA VAL A 694 -12.54 6.57 16.64
C VAL A 694 -11.75 7.83 16.95
N LEU A 695 -12.38 9.00 16.83
CA LEU A 695 -11.81 10.28 17.25
C LEU A 695 -12.54 10.81 18.49
N ASN A 696 -11.76 11.25 19.49
CA ASN A 696 -12.26 11.86 20.72
C ASN A 696 -13.37 11.05 21.42
N ASN A 697 -13.32 9.72 21.30
CA ASN A 697 -14.34 8.77 21.80
C ASN A 697 -15.77 9.03 21.31
N ARG A 698 -15.94 9.80 20.23
CA ARG A 698 -17.26 10.32 19.80
C ARG A 698 -17.52 10.20 18.32
N HIS A 699 -16.53 10.47 17.48
CA HIS A 699 -16.64 10.48 16.03
C HIS A 699 -16.02 9.19 15.48
N PHE A 700 -16.51 8.72 14.34
CA PHE A 700 -16.03 7.48 13.72
C PHE A 700 -15.54 7.75 12.31
N LEU A 701 -14.44 7.12 11.93
CA LEU A 701 -13.87 7.19 10.59
C LEU A 701 -14.04 5.83 9.92
N PHE A 702 -14.43 5.85 8.64
CA PHE A 702 -14.60 4.66 7.82
C PHE A 702 -13.83 4.84 6.52
N LEU A 703 -12.94 3.90 6.22
CA LEU A 703 -12.35 3.75 4.89
C LEU A 703 -12.98 2.54 4.21
N LEU A 704 -13.52 2.73 3.01
CA LEU A 704 -14.04 1.63 2.20
C LEU A 704 -12.95 1.01 1.32
N LYS A 705 -13.13 -0.24 0.91
CA LYS A 705 -12.27 -0.90 -0.10
C LYS A 705 -12.25 -0.14 -1.42
N THR A 706 -13.29 0.65 -1.73
CA THR A 706 -13.36 1.51 -2.92
C THR A 706 -12.51 2.78 -2.81
N GLY A 707 -11.96 3.07 -1.63
CA GLY A 707 -11.12 4.24 -1.36
C GLY A 707 -11.88 5.47 -0.86
N ASP A 708 -13.19 5.37 -0.66
CA ASP A 708 -13.96 6.47 -0.08
C ASP A 708 -13.73 6.56 1.44
N PHE A 709 -13.43 7.76 1.90
CA PHE A 709 -13.13 8.06 3.29
C PHE A 709 -14.23 8.93 3.92
N TYR A 710 -14.92 8.37 4.91
CA TYR A 710 -16.07 8.98 5.57
C TYR A 710 -15.80 9.29 7.04
N LEU A 711 -16.34 10.42 7.50
CA LEU A 711 -16.45 10.80 8.90
C LEU A 711 -17.91 10.77 9.34
N LEU A 712 -18.19 9.97 10.37
CA LEU A 712 -19.44 9.98 11.10
C LEU A 712 -19.29 10.88 12.33
N LYS A 713 -19.65 12.15 12.17
CA LYS A 713 -19.46 13.21 13.15
C LYS A 713 -20.65 13.25 14.11
N ASN A 714 -20.40 13.15 15.41
CA ASN A 714 -21.44 13.34 16.42
C ASN A 714 -21.81 14.83 16.55
N GLN A 715 -23.11 15.14 16.51
CA GLN A 715 -23.63 16.49 16.66
C GLN A 715 -23.65 16.93 18.13
N THR A 716 -22.56 17.49 18.65
CA THR A 716 -22.63 18.21 19.93
C THR A 716 -23.33 19.55 19.73
N GLY A 717 -24.33 19.87 20.56
CA GLY A 717 -25.00 21.18 20.51
C GLY A 717 -23.95 22.30 20.57
N ARG A 718 -24.07 23.30 19.67
CA ARG A 718 -23.30 24.55 19.72
C ARG A 718 -23.51 25.19 21.10
N SER A 719 -22.58 24.98 22.02
CA SER A 719 -22.45 25.83 23.21
C SER A 719 -21.22 26.69 22.98
N GLY A 720 -21.43 27.99 22.87
CA GLY A 720 -20.42 28.96 22.54
C GLY A 720 -19.33 29.12 23.60
N SER A 721 -18.32 29.89 23.19
CA SER A 721 -17.50 30.77 24.02
C SER A 721 -17.15 30.27 25.42
N VAL A 722 -15.87 29.92 25.55
CA VAL A 722 -15.15 29.90 26.82
C VAL A 722 -15.49 31.17 27.60
N ILE A 723 -16.18 31.02 28.74
CA ILE A 723 -15.95 31.67 30.05
C ILE A 723 -17.09 31.23 30.98
N SER A 724 -16.78 30.37 31.95
CA SER A 724 -17.07 30.54 33.38
C SER A 724 -17.06 29.21 34.12
N ASN A 725 -16.27 29.18 35.19
CA ASN A 725 -16.23 28.11 36.17
C ASN A 725 -17.60 27.97 36.85
N SER A 726 -18.27 26.83 36.71
CA SER A 726 -19.01 26.20 37.82
C SER A 726 -19.47 24.78 37.49
N SER A 727 -19.15 23.87 38.41
CA SER A 727 -19.83 22.61 38.75
C SER A 727 -20.21 21.62 37.64
N GLY A 728 -19.52 20.48 37.67
CA GLY A 728 -19.74 19.27 36.88
C GLY A 728 -21.20 18.88 36.67
N HIS A 729 -21.61 18.92 35.41
CA HIS A 729 -22.63 18.05 34.83
C HIS A 729 -22.07 17.56 33.49
N SER A 730 -21.82 16.26 33.40
CA SER A 730 -21.40 15.59 32.16
C SER A 730 -22.42 15.89 31.05
N GLY A 731 -22.02 16.66 30.03
CA GLY A 731 -22.85 16.91 28.86
C GLY A 731 -23.32 15.59 28.26
N LYS A 732 -24.64 15.36 28.26
CA LYS A 732 -25.24 14.18 27.64
C LYS A 732 -24.88 14.19 26.15
N SER A 733 -24.12 13.19 25.71
CA SER A 733 -23.86 12.99 24.28
C SER A 733 -25.19 12.76 23.57
N THR A 734 -25.50 13.57 22.58
CA THR A 734 -26.54 13.29 21.61
C THR A 734 -26.15 12.03 20.82
N ASN A 735 -27.14 11.23 20.42
CA ASN A 735 -26.94 10.07 19.55
C ASN A 735 -27.16 10.43 18.07
N MET A 736 -27.09 11.72 17.73
CA MET A 736 -27.26 12.21 16.37
C MET A 736 -25.90 12.32 15.68
N TYR A 737 -25.80 11.78 14.47
CA TYR A 737 -24.58 11.75 13.69
C TYR A 737 -24.80 12.28 12.27
N ASP A 738 -23.84 13.02 11.77
CA ASP A 738 -23.73 13.43 10.38
C ASP A 738 -22.69 12.56 9.68
N LEU A 739 -23.07 11.97 8.56
CA LEU A 739 -22.15 11.23 7.70
C LEU A 739 -21.60 12.18 6.63
N ILE A 740 -20.28 12.36 6.61
CA ILE A 740 -19.58 13.31 5.74
C ILE A 740 -18.54 12.54 4.93
N LYS A 741 -18.57 12.63 3.60
CA LYS A 741 -17.50 12.13 2.73
C LYS A 741 -16.38 13.18 2.72
N ILE A 742 -15.18 12.82 3.16
CA ILE A 742 -14.02 13.73 3.20
C ILE A 742 -13.25 13.66 1.89
N ASN A 743 -12.93 12.44 1.44
CA ASN A 743 -12.13 12.23 0.23
C ASN A 743 -12.47 10.89 -0.43
N SER A 744 -11.99 10.70 -1.66
CA SER A 744 -12.03 9.45 -2.42
C SER A 744 -10.61 8.98 -2.74
N THR A 745 -10.46 7.80 -3.33
CA THR A 745 -9.19 7.21 -3.79
C THR A 745 -8.12 7.03 -2.71
N ILE A 746 -8.50 6.87 -1.44
CA ILE A 746 -7.57 6.65 -0.32
C ILE A 746 -7.22 5.17 -0.17
N GLU A 747 -5.93 4.83 -0.11
CA GLU A 747 -5.45 3.46 0.15
C GLU A 747 -5.47 3.07 1.63
N TYR A 748 -5.03 3.99 2.48
CA TYR A 748 -5.00 3.82 3.94
C TYR A 748 -4.94 5.18 4.63
N PHE A 749 -5.29 5.17 5.92
CA PHE A 749 -5.06 6.31 6.80
C PHE A 749 -4.35 5.88 8.09
N LYS A 750 -3.64 6.84 8.70
CA LYS A 750 -2.92 6.65 9.97
C LYS A 750 -2.95 7.93 10.80
N PHE A 751 -2.73 7.77 12.10
CA PHE A 751 -2.64 8.88 13.04
C PHE A 751 -1.19 9.12 13.45
N LYS A 752 -0.85 10.39 13.67
CA LYS A 752 0.45 10.77 14.21
C LYS A 752 0.27 11.96 15.14
N SER A 753 0.67 11.78 16.39
CA SER A 753 0.77 12.86 17.38
C SER A 753 2.17 13.46 17.33
N ILE A 754 2.25 14.79 17.22
CA ILE A 754 3.50 15.53 17.12
C ILE A 754 3.54 16.62 18.18
N LYS A 755 4.66 16.68 18.91
CA LYS A 755 4.94 17.73 19.88
C LYS A 755 5.70 18.87 19.20
N PHE A 756 5.00 19.96 18.92
CA PHE A 756 5.63 21.17 18.38
C PHE A 756 6.12 22.12 19.49
N ASN A 757 5.45 22.17 20.65
CA ASN A 757 5.84 23.00 21.79
C ASN A 757 5.83 22.19 23.09
N GLU A 758 6.43 22.71 24.16
CA GLU A 758 6.49 22.01 25.47
C GLU A 758 5.11 21.65 26.04
N SER A 759 4.06 22.41 25.69
CA SER A 759 2.73 22.37 26.31
C SER A 759 1.60 21.72 25.49
N SER A 760 1.77 21.42 24.19
CA SER A 760 0.69 20.86 23.37
C SER A 760 1.15 19.79 22.37
N TYR A 761 0.42 18.67 22.37
CA TYR A 761 0.48 17.66 21.31
C TYR A 761 -0.59 18.00 20.27
N LEU A 762 -0.20 18.06 19.01
CA LEU A 762 -1.14 18.13 17.90
C LEU A 762 -1.29 16.75 17.29
N GLU A 763 -2.54 16.31 17.13
CA GLU A 763 -2.87 15.05 16.47
C GLU A 763 -3.22 15.29 15.00
N PHE A 764 -2.56 14.54 14.13
CA PHE A 764 -2.78 14.59 12.69
C PHE A 764 -3.31 13.25 12.19
N ILE A 765 -4.22 13.32 11.22
CA ILE A 765 -4.57 12.20 10.37
C ILE A 765 -3.94 12.43 9.00
N TYR A 766 -3.25 11.42 8.48
CA TYR A 766 -2.72 11.45 7.12
C TYR A 766 -3.30 10.32 6.27
N LEU A 767 -3.72 10.69 5.08
CA LEU A 767 -4.35 9.82 4.08
C LEU A 767 -3.39 9.68 2.89
N PHE A 768 -3.23 8.47 2.36
CA PHE A 768 -2.47 8.27 1.12
C PHE A 768 -3.42 7.95 -0.03
N ASN A 769 -3.38 8.74 -1.11
CA ASN A 769 -4.31 8.60 -2.25
C ASN A 769 -3.71 7.89 -3.49
N GLY A 770 -2.53 7.29 -3.35
CA GLY A 770 -1.79 6.68 -4.46
C GLY A 770 -0.67 7.56 -5.03
N GLU A 771 -0.77 8.89 -4.94
CA GLU A 771 0.28 9.81 -5.42
C GLU A 771 0.75 10.74 -4.32
N ASN A 772 -0.20 11.27 -3.55
CA ASN A 772 0.03 12.30 -2.57
C ASN A 772 -0.42 11.82 -1.18
N ILE A 773 0.22 12.40 -0.17
CA ILE A 773 -0.20 12.30 1.22
C ILE A 773 -0.99 13.57 1.55
N LEU A 774 -2.20 13.38 2.07
CA LEU A 774 -3.08 14.45 2.52
C LEU A 774 -3.11 14.44 4.04
N ILE A 775 -2.64 15.51 4.68
CA ILE A 775 -2.59 15.61 6.14
C ILE A 775 -3.64 16.61 6.61
N TYR A 776 -4.44 16.20 7.59
CA TYR A 776 -5.41 17.04 8.27
C TYR A 776 -5.09 17.09 9.78
N GLU A 777 -5.16 18.29 10.35
CA GLU A 777 -5.18 18.48 11.79
C GLU A 777 -6.54 18.01 12.33
N VAL A 778 -6.57 17.11 13.31
CA VAL A 778 -7.80 16.44 13.77
C VAL A 778 -8.85 17.45 14.27
N ASP A 779 -8.43 18.45 15.03
CA ASP A 779 -9.33 19.47 15.57
C ASP A 779 -9.95 20.34 14.46
N GLN A 780 -9.15 20.73 13.45
CA GLN A 780 -9.63 21.48 12.29
C GLN A 780 -10.60 20.65 11.45
N LEU A 781 -10.30 19.37 11.24
CA LEU A 781 -11.17 18.43 10.53
C LEU A 781 -12.52 18.31 11.24
N LEU A 782 -12.54 18.19 12.56
CA LEU A 782 -13.78 18.11 13.32
C LEU A 782 -14.58 19.42 13.30
N GLN A 783 -13.93 20.59 13.27
CA GLN A 783 -14.62 21.89 13.23
C GLN A 783 -15.18 22.20 11.84
N ASN A 784 -14.36 22.01 10.80
CA ASN A 784 -14.63 22.48 9.44
C ASN A 784 -15.29 21.44 8.54
N ALA A 785 -15.23 20.14 8.87
CA ALA A 785 -15.98 19.14 8.12
C ALA A 785 -17.49 19.38 8.26
N ARG A 786 -18.11 19.76 7.14
CA ARG A 786 -19.56 19.95 6.99
C ARG A 786 -20.05 19.04 5.87
N SER A 787 -21.29 18.56 6.00
CA SER A 787 -21.95 17.78 4.96
C SER A 787 -22.14 18.66 3.72
N THR A 788 -21.39 18.40 2.65
CA THR A 788 -21.65 18.92 1.30
C THR A 788 -22.88 18.21 0.71
N ALA A 789 -24.00 18.28 1.41
CA ALA A 789 -25.29 17.93 0.83
C ALA A 789 -25.74 19.13 0.00
N ILE A 790 -25.39 19.09 -1.29
CA ILE A 790 -26.00 19.71 -2.48
C ILE A 790 -24.85 20.02 -3.45
N GLY A 791 -24.40 18.98 -4.16
CA GLY A 791 -23.87 19.15 -5.50
C GLY A 791 -25.02 19.58 -6.40
N ASN A 792 -25.31 20.87 -6.44
CA ASN A 792 -25.95 21.57 -7.54
C ASN A 792 -25.43 23.01 -7.50
N LYS A 793 -24.56 23.37 -8.45
CA LYS A 793 -24.12 24.74 -8.74
C LYS A 793 -25.26 25.67 -9.21
N SER A 794 -26.51 25.45 -8.78
CA SER A 794 -27.71 26.12 -9.31
C SER A 794 -28.54 26.90 -8.29
N ILE A 795 -28.05 27.13 -7.06
CA ILE A 795 -28.74 27.98 -6.07
C ILE A 795 -27.85 29.13 -5.58
N ALA A 796 -27.03 29.69 -6.47
CA ALA A 796 -26.34 30.96 -6.23
C ALA A 796 -27.17 32.19 -6.67
N ASN A 797 -28.39 32.01 -7.15
CA ASN A 797 -29.17 33.09 -7.79
C ASN A 797 -30.38 33.61 -6.98
N ASN A 798 -30.65 33.13 -5.77
CA ASN A 798 -31.83 33.57 -4.98
C ASN A 798 -31.52 33.73 -3.48
N ILE A 799 -30.37 34.32 -3.15
CA ILE A 799 -30.13 34.85 -1.79
C ILE A 799 -30.00 36.37 -1.94
N ASP A 800 -30.85 37.10 -1.22
CA ASP A 800 -30.86 38.56 -1.23
C ASP A 800 -29.45 39.11 -0.92
N PRO A 801 -28.93 40.10 -1.68
CA PRO A 801 -27.57 40.63 -1.50
C PRO A 801 -27.31 41.35 -0.17
N HIS A 802 -28.31 41.41 0.73
CA HIS A 802 -28.25 42.19 1.96
C HIS A 802 -28.00 41.37 3.23
N ASP A 803 -28.00 40.04 3.16
CA ASP A 803 -27.67 39.17 4.32
C ASP A 803 -26.22 38.62 4.30
N LEU A 804 -25.38 39.06 3.36
CA LEU A 804 -23.95 38.69 3.25
C LEU A 804 -23.05 39.69 3.99
N LEU A 805 -23.34 39.97 5.25
CA LEU A 805 -22.42 40.72 6.13
C LEU A 805 -21.96 39.82 7.29
N SER A 806 -21.19 38.79 6.94
CA SER A 806 -20.13 38.19 7.77
C SER A 806 -19.32 37.21 6.91
N ASP A 807 -18.51 37.75 5.99
CA ASP A 807 -17.60 36.99 5.12
C ASP A 807 -16.40 36.35 5.88
N GLU A 808 -16.47 36.18 7.21
CA GLU A 808 -15.36 35.65 8.03
C GLU A 808 -15.44 34.12 8.30
N ASP A 809 -16.51 33.40 7.92
CA ASP A 809 -16.80 32.06 8.48
C ASP A 809 -16.97 30.87 7.49
N LEU A 810 -16.47 30.97 6.25
CA LEU A 810 -16.47 29.86 5.28
C LEU A 810 -15.06 29.40 4.91
N GLN A 811 -14.26 28.99 5.90
CA GLN A 811 -12.97 28.36 5.64
C GLN A 811 -13.19 26.90 5.20
N GLU A 812 -12.99 26.60 3.91
CA GLU A 812 -13.06 25.24 3.37
C GLU A 812 -11.98 24.35 4.01
N LEU A 813 -12.31 23.09 4.29
CA LEU A 813 -11.36 22.12 4.86
C LEU A 813 -10.30 21.76 3.81
N GLN A 814 -9.11 22.35 3.94
CA GLN A 814 -7.97 22.06 3.06
C GLN A 814 -6.92 21.17 3.75
N PRO A 815 -6.43 20.11 3.08
CA PRO A 815 -5.30 19.33 3.58
C PRO A 815 -3.95 19.99 3.28
N ILE A 816 -2.93 19.62 4.05
CA ILE A 816 -1.53 19.76 3.62
C ILE A 816 -1.26 18.64 2.61
N ILE A 817 -0.85 19.02 1.40
CA ILE A 817 -0.55 18.08 0.31
C ILE A 817 0.96 17.88 0.23
N ILE A 818 1.39 16.61 0.23
CA ILE A 818 2.79 16.21 0.07
C ILE A 818 2.87 15.21 -1.06
N ASP A 819 3.60 15.56 -2.12
CA ASP A 819 3.84 14.65 -3.24
C ASP A 819 4.80 13.53 -2.82
N SER A 820 4.57 12.31 -3.30
CA SER A 820 5.41 11.16 -2.96
C SER A 820 6.75 11.12 -3.71
N ASP A 821 6.87 11.72 -4.90
CA ASP A 821 8.08 11.75 -5.74
C ASP A 821 8.81 10.39 -5.84
N GLY A 822 8.07 9.29 -5.99
CA GLY A 822 8.64 7.94 -6.06
C GLY A 822 8.99 7.30 -4.71
N ILE A 823 8.91 8.05 -3.61
CA ILE A 823 9.03 7.53 -2.24
C ILE A 823 7.74 6.86 -1.83
N GLN A 824 7.83 5.62 -1.38
CA GLN A 824 6.71 4.85 -0.86
C GLN A 824 6.45 5.21 0.60
N PRO A 825 5.44 6.01 0.94
CA PRO A 825 5.35 6.55 2.28
C PRO A 825 4.98 5.48 3.30
N LEU A 826 5.68 5.46 4.44
CA LEU A 826 5.38 4.54 5.53
C LEU A 826 4.83 5.29 6.76
N LYS A 827 5.56 6.33 7.16
CA LYS A 827 5.20 7.26 8.23
C LYS A 827 5.96 8.57 8.06
N PHE A 828 5.49 9.62 8.71
CA PHE A 828 6.31 10.81 8.92
C PHE A 828 6.62 10.96 10.41
N ASP A 829 7.80 11.47 10.70
CA ASP A 829 8.30 11.55 12.08
C ASP A 829 9.23 12.74 12.26
N ILE A 830 9.35 13.16 13.52
CA ILE A 830 10.39 14.11 13.90
C ILE A 830 11.72 13.36 13.91
N ILE A 831 12.71 13.91 13.21
CA ILE A 831 14.09 13.45 13.31
C ILE A 831 14.78 14.25 14.41
N LEU A 832 15.31 13.52 15.38
CA LEU A 832 16.16 14.06 16.43
C LEU A 832 17.64 13.92 16.02
N ASP A 833 18.45 14.87 16.47
CA ASP A 833 19.91 14.80 16.34
C ASP A 833 20.54 13.88 17.40
N SER A 834 21.85 13.65 17.35
CA SER A 834 22.58 12.86 18.37
C SER A 834 22.31 13.33 19.80
N ASP A 835 22.07 14.63 19.95
CA ASP A 835 21.90 15.30 21.23
C ASP A 835 20.42 15.41 21.63
N ASN A 836 19.53 14.64 21.00
CA ASN A 836 18.07 14.68 21.16
C ASN A 836 17.41 16.04 20.83
N SER A 837 18.10 16.95 20.14
CA SER A 837 17.52 18.20 19.65
C SER A 837 16.68 17.98 18.38
N TYR A 838 15.59 18.74 18.21
CA TYR A 838 14.74 18.72 17.01
C TYR A 838 15.52 19.12 15.75
N LYS A 839 15.77 18.15 14.86
CA LYS A 839 16.49 18.38 13.60
C LYS A 839 15.53 18.78 12.48
N SER A 840 14.57 17.91 12.15
CA SER A 840 13.65 18.08 11.03
C SER A 840 12.36 17.30 11.20
N LEU A 841 11.39 17.55 10.30
CA LEU A 841 10.19 16.75 10.12
C LEU A 841 10.25 16.13 8.73
N ASP A 842 10.35 14.80 8.69
CA ASP A 842 10.62 14.06 7.46
C ASP A 842 9.54 13.00 7.22
N LEU A 843 9.17 12.84 5.95
CA LEU A 843 8.47 11.67 5.44
C LEU A 843 9.48 10.54 5.25
N ILE A 844 9.22 9.41 5.91
CA ILE A 844 10.04 8.20 5.84
C ILE A 844 9.31 7.19 4.96
N GLY A 845 10.01 6.70 3.95
CA GLY A 845 9.46 5.74 3.01
C GLY A 845 10.48 4.73 2.50
N LEU A 846 10.06 3.93 1.53
CA LEU A 846 10.92 3.00 0.80
C LEU A 846 11.17 3.50 -0.61
N GLU A 847 12.39 3.30 -1.08
CA GLU A 847 12.82 3.47 -2.46
C GLU A 847 13.55 2.21 -2.94
N ASN A 848 13.48 1.97 -4.25
CA ASN A 848 14.28 0.94 -4.89
C ASN A 848 15.70 1.48 -5.13
N LEU A 849 16.69 0.81 -4.57
CA LEU A 849 18.10 1.04 -4.86
C LEU A 849 18.56 0.04 -5.92
N THR A 850 18.94 0.56 -7.08
CA THR A 850 19.55 -0.17 -8.19
C THR A 850 21.07 -0.05 -8.06
N ILE A 851 21.77 -1.19 -8.08
CA ILE A 851 23.23 -1.22 -8.09
C ILE A 851 23.67 -2.20 -9.17
N SER A 852 24.38 -1.69 -10.18
CA SER A 852 25.09 -2.53 -11.14
C SER A 852 26.55 -2.71 -10.68
N LYS A 853 26.96 -3.94 -10.39
CA LYS A 853 28.37 -4.27 -10.11
C LYS A 853 28.87 -5.33 -11.08
N ALA A 854 29.48 -4.90 -12.17
CA ALA A 854 30.10 -5.77 -13.18
C ALA A 854 31.08 -6.80 -12.56
N ASN A 855 31.80 -6.45 -11.50
CA ASN A 855 32.83 -7.31 -10.89
C ASN A 855 32.31 -8.32 -9.84
N VAL A 856 31.07 -8.17 -9.35
CA VAL A 856 30.51 -8.96 -8.23
C VAL A 856 29.28 -9.79 -8.64
N GLY A 857 28.96 -9.85 -9.94
CA GLY A 857 27.92 -10.74 -10.46
C GLY A 857 26.58 -10.06 -10.80
N GLY A 858 26.60 -8.81 -11.23
CA GLY A 858 25.50 -8.21 -12.00
C GLY A 858 24.55 -7.27 -11.24
N LEU A 859 23.37 -7.07 -11.81
CA LEU A 859 22.30 -6.20 -11.28
C LEU A 859 21.83 -6.64 -9.88
N ILE A 860 21.77 -5.68 -8.95
CA ILE A 860 21.21 -5.85 -7.61
C ILE A 860 20.11 -4.81 -7.41
N ILE A 861 18.92 -5.28 -7.05
CA ILE A 861 17.78 -4.44 -6.64
C ILE A 861 17.51 -4.68 -5.16
N LYS A 862 17.45 -3.61 -4.36
CA LYS A 862 17.14 -3.69 -2.92
C LYS A 862 16.26 -2.52 -2.48
N ASN A 863 15.38 -2.77 -1.52
CA ASN A 863 14.62 -1.71 -0.87
C ASN A 863 15.49 -0.98 0.16
N LYS A 864 15.54 0.36 0.08
CA LYS A 864 16.24 1.25 1.01
C LYS A 864 15.25 2.21 1.66
N ILE A 865 15.51 2.59 2.91
CA ILE A 865 14.76 3.66 3.58
C ILE A 865 15.22 5.02 3.03
N SER A 866 14.27 5.83 2.58
CA SER A 866 14.49 7.20 2.14
C SER A 866 13.76 8.21 3.03
N HIS A 867 14.29 9.43 3.03
CA HIS A 867 13.80 10.54 3.83
C HIS A 867 13.54 11.74 2.93
N LYS A 868 12.33 12.28 2.99
CA LYS A 868 11.96 13.53 2.34
C LYS A 868 11.61 14.57 3.40
N LEU A 869 12.27 15.73 3.34
CA LEU A 869 11.93 16.86 4.20
C LEU A 869 10.53 17.36 3.85
N ILE A 870 9.64 17.44 4.84
CA ILE A 870 8.25 17.91 4.66
C ILE A 870 7.90 19.12 5.52
N LEU A 871 8.83 19.59 6.36
CA LEU A 871 8.61 20.75 7.24
C LEU A 871 8.21 22.02 6.45
N ASN A 872 8.75 22.19 5.25
CA ASN A 872 8.39 23.28 4.34
C ASN A 872 6.89 23.26 3.97
N ASN A 873 6.29 22.10 3.71
CA ASN A 873 4.86 21.99 3.39
C ASN A 873 3.96 22.44 4.57
N PHE A 874 4.38 22.14 5.81
CA PHE A 874 3.66 22.57 7.01
C PHE A 874 3.74 24.09 7.23
N ILE A 875 4.92 24.68 7.01
CA ILE A 875 5.10 26.14 7.10
C ILE A 875 4.29 26.84 6.00
N GLU A 876 4.35 26.32 4.77
CA GLU A 876 3.61 26.84 3.63
C GLU A 876 2.09 26.86 3.90
N PHE A 877 1.56 25.76 4.45
CA PHE A 877 0.14 25.66 4.79
C PHE A 877 -0.28 26.65 5.88
N ASP A 878 0.47 26.75 6.98
CA ASP A 878 0.15 27.70 8.05
C ASP A 878 0.29 29.16 7.53
N LEU A 879 1.21 29.43 6.61
CA LEU A 879 1.37 30.75 5.98
C LEU A 879 0.19 31.14 5.08
N LEU A 880 -0.37 30.19 4.32
CA LEU A 880 -1.52 30.43 3.45
C LEU A 880 -2.83 30.51 4.24
N ASN A 881 -3.04 29.57 5.17
CA ASN A 881 -4.35 29.31 5.76
C ASN A 881 -4.52 29.82 7.19
N LYS A 882 -3.43 30.09 7.94
CA LYS A 882 -3.52 30.69 9.29
C LYS A 882 -3.09 32.15 9.23
N GLY A 883 -3.83 33.02 9.92
CA GLY A 883 -3.64 34.48 9.86
C GLY A 883 -2.45 34.98 10.67
N ASP A 884 -2.06 34.28 11.74
CA ASP A 884 -1.03 34.74 12.67
C ASP A 884 0.36 34.16 12.33
N LEU A 885 1.25 35.06 11.92
CA LEU A 885 2.63 34.74 11.57
C LEU A 885 3.50 34.49 12.81
N GLU A 886 3.20 35.13 13.95
CA GLU A 886 4.00 35.03 15.16
C GLU A 886 3.83 33.66 15.82
N SER A 887 2.59 33.14 15.90
CA SER A 887 2.37 31.76 16.36
C SER A 887 3.00 30.72 15.44
N SER A 888 2.96 30.94 14.12
CA SER A 888 3.62 30.08 13.13
C SER A 888 5.14 30.06 13.32
N PHE A 889 5.76 31.24 13.54
CA PHE A 889 7.19 31.35 13.85
C PHE A 889 7.56 30.60 15.13
N ASN A 890 6.83 30.83 16.22
CA ASN A 890 7.10 30.20 17.52
C ASN A 890 6.93 28.67 17.47
N LYS A 891 6.00 28.16 16.66
CA LYS A 891 5.76 26.73 16.47
C LYS A 891 6.92 25.99 15.78
N TYR A 892 7.62 26.64 14.85
CA TYR A 892 8.62 25.98 14.00
C TYR A 892 10.08 26.39 14.28
N ARG A 893 10.34 27.48 15.01
CA ARG A 893 11.69 27.98 15.32
C ARG A 893 12.62 26.94 15.95
N GLN A 894 12.09 25.98 16.70
CA GLN A 894 12.89 24.96 17.40
C GLN A 894 13.63 23.98 16.46
N PHE A 895 13.22 23.85 15.20
CA PHE A 895 13.83 22.91 14.26
C PHE A 895 15.11 23.52 13.65
N LYS A 896 16.23 22.78 13.68
CA LYS A 896 17.50 23.23 13.06
C LYS A 896 17.33 23.54 11.56
N ASN A 897 16.51 22.77 10.85
CA ASN A 897 16.25 22.96 9.43
C ASN A 897 15.27 24.10 9.10
N PHE A 898 14.76 24.84 10.09
CA PHE A 898 13.75 25.88 9.87
C PHE A 898 14.22 26.96 8.88
N HIS A 899 15.42 27.50 9.07
CA HIS A 899 16.00 28.50 8.17
C HIS A 899 16.14 27.99 6.73
N TYR A 900 16.54 26.72 6.56
CA TYR A 900 16.63 26.08 5.24
C TYR A 900 15.25 25.87 4.59
N CYS A 901 14.22 25.58 5.38
CA CYS A 901 12.85 25.46 4.86
C CYS A 901 12.31 26.79 4.36
N LEU A 902 12.60 27.90 5.06
CA LEU A 902 12.24 29.25 4.61
C LEU A 902 12.98 29.61 3.32
N GLU A 903 14.25 29.22 3.18
CA GLU A 903 15.02 29.39 1.94
C GLU A 903 14.39 28.63 0.76
N LEU A 904 13.98 27.37 0.97
CA LEU A 904 13.31 26.56 -0.07
C LEU A 904 11.98 27.16 -0.50
N LEU A 905 11.17 27.66 0.44
CA LEU A 905 9.92 28.34 0.13
C LEU A 905 10.17 29.65 -0.63
N LEU A 906 11.17 30.43 -0.22
CA LEU A 906 11.54 31.65 -0.91
C LEU A 906 11.97 31.38 -2.35
N PHE A 907 12.79 30.34 -2.57
CA PHE A 907 13.16 29.87 -3.91
C PHE A 907 11.93 29.50 -4.75
N LYS A 908 11.00 28.71 -4.20
CA LYS A 908 9.78 28.28 -4.88
C LYS A 908 8.92 29.47 -5.32
N TYR A 909 8.64 30.41 -4.41
CA TYR A 909 7.75 31.53 -4.71
C TYR A 909 8.40 32.60 -5.61
N LEU A 910 9.73 32.72 -5.62
CA LEU A 910 10.44 33.60 -6.56
C LEU A 910 10.49 33.04 -8.00
N THR A 911 10.55 31.72 -8.15
CA THR A 911 10.75 31.05 -9.46
C THR A 911 9.45 30.61 -10.13
N ILE A 912 8.48 30.10 -9.37
CA ILE A 912 7.32 29.37 -9.90
C ILE A 912 6.00 30.16 -9.84
N SER A 913 5.83 31.10 -8.89
CA SER A 913 4.54 31.75 -8.63
C SER A 913 4.54 33.27 -8.92
N ASP A 914 3.44 33.77 -9.48
CA ASP A 914 3.17 35.22 -9.63
C ASP A 914 2.37 35.82 -8.43
N GLU A 915 2.16 35.04 -7.37
CA GLU A 915 1.40 35.46 -6.19
C GLU A 915 2.23 36.36 -5.24
N SER A 916 2.23 37.66 -5.53
CA SER A 916 2.96 38.67 -4.74
C SER A 916 2.56 38.73 -3.25
N LEU A 917 1.33 38.38 -2.89
CA LEU A 917 0.84 38.45 -1.50
C LEU A 917 1.47 37.39 -0.60
N THR A 918 1.57 36.16 -1.09
CA THR A 918 2.14 35.02 -0.36
C THR A 918 3.63 35.24 -0.10
N LEU A 919 4.35 35.75 -1.11
CA LEU A 919 5.76 36.12 -1.01
C LEU A 919 5.98 37.25 0.02
N LYS A 920 5.11 38.28 0.06
CA LYS A 920 5.16 39.33 1.09
C LYS A 920 5.01 38.77 2.50
N ARG A 921 4.04 37.88 2.73
CA ARG A 921 3.85 37.22 4.03
C ARG A 921 5.04 36.36 4.44
N LEU A 922 5.68 35.69 3.48
CA LEU A 922 6.89 34.91 3.72
C LEU A 922 8.07 35.80 4.14
N CYS A 923 8.29 36.93 3.46
CA CYS A 923 9.32 37.89 3.86
C CYS A 923 9.05 38.44 5.27
N GLN A 924 7.79 38.74 5.62
CA GLN A 924 7.43 39.13 7.00
C GLN A 924 7.74 38.04 8.02
N LEU A 925 7.48 36.77 7.69
CA LEU A 925 7.84 35.64 8.55
C LEU A 925 9.37 35.52 8.74
N ILE A 926 10.13 35.73 7.67
CA ILE A 926 11.60 35.70 7.70
C ILE A 926 12.16 36.83 8.57
N GLU A 927 11.56 38.03 8.55
CA GLU A 927 12.00 39.17 9.38
C GLU A 927 11.82 38.95 10.91
N PHE A 928 11.01 37.96 11.35
CA PHE A 928 10.98 37.56 12.76
C PHE A 928 12.24 36.79 13.21
N THR A 929 13.06 36.30 12.27
CA THR A 929 14.32 35.65 12.60
C THR A 929 15.42 36.69 12.89
N GLU A 930 16.25 36.44 13.89
CA GLU A 930 17.38 37.32 14.26
C GLU A 930 18.47 37.42 13.15
N ASN A 931 18.43 36.54 12.13
CA ASN A 931 19.36 36.49 10.99
C ASN A 931 18.60 36.40 9.65
N SER A 932 17.62 37.29 9.42
CA SER A 932 16.79 37.29 8.20
C SER A 932 17.64 37.45 6.93
N GLU A 933 18.69 38.27 7.00
CA GLU A 933 19.60 38.56 5.89
C GLU A 933 20.39 37.34 5.42
N TYR A 934 20.70 36.39 6.32
CA TYR A 934 21.39 35.15 5.98
C TYR A 934 20.55 34.29 5.03
N ILE A 935 19.24 34.19 5.28
CA ILE A 935 18.30 33.40 4.45
C ILE A 935 18.19 34.04 3.06
N TYR A 936 18.02 35.36 3.01
CA TYR A 936 17.90 36.10 1.75
C TYR A 936 19.14 35.94 0.87
N ILE A 937 20.34 36.13 1.42
CA ILE A 937 21.58 36.06 0.65
C ILE A 937 21.83 34.64 0.12
N ASN A 938 21.58 33.61 0.91
CA ASN A 938 21.76 32.23 0.47
C ASN A 938 20.79 31.86 -0.66
N CYS A 939 19.55 32.36 -0.62
CA CYS A 939 18.59 32.18 -1.70
C CYS A 939 19.03 32.94 -2.97
N LEU A 940 19.37 34.23 -2.86
CA LEU A 940 19.78 35.07 -3.99
C LEU A 940 21.00 34.51 -4.73
N ARG A 941 21.93 33.85 -4.02
CA ARG A 941 23.09 33.18 -4.62
C ARG A 941 22.73 31.97 -5.49
N LYS A 942 21.55 31.38 -5.31
CA LYS A 942 21.11 30.14 -5.97
C LYS A 942 20.09 30.37 -7.10
N ILE A 943 19.59 31.60 -7.26
CA ILE A 943 18.61 31.95 -8.29
C ILE A 943 19.22 32.83 -9.38
N GLU A 944 18.68 32.73 -10.59
CA GLU A 944 19.08 33.57 -11.73
C GLU A 944 18.73 35.04 -11.51
N VAL A 945 19.51 35.94 -12.12
CA VAL A 945 19.42 37.39 -11.92
C VAL A 945 18.05 37.95 -12.34
N ASN A 946 17.40 37.34 -13.34
CA ASN A 946 16.05 37.70 -13.80
C ASN A 946 15.00 37.69 -12.68
N TYR A 947 15.19 36.87 -11.64
CA TYR A 947 14.26 36.77 -10.51
C TYR A 947 14.58 37.75 -9.37
N TRP A 948 15.74 38.44 -9.41
CA TRP A 948 16.16 39.36 -8.34
C TRP A 948 15.28 40.62 -8.27
N ASN A 949 14.76 41.09 -9.41
CA ASN A 949 13.84 42.23 -9.45
C ASN A 949 12.58 41.96 -8.62
N LYS A 950 11.94 40.79 -8.80
CA LYS A 950 10.76 40.36 -8.02
C LYS A 950 11.03 40.38 -6.51
N PHE A 951 12.23 39.98 -6.09
CA PHE A 951 12.62 39.97 -4.68
C PHE A 951 12.75 41.39 -4.10
N PHE A 952 13.47 42.28 -4.78
CA PHE A 952 13.71 43.66 -4.31
C PHE A 952 12.43 44.51 -4.31
N ASP A 953 11.54 44.28 -5.29
CA ASP A 953 10.23 44.94 -5.36
C ASP A 953 9.35 44.57 -4.15
N VAL A 954 9.38 43.30 -3.73
CA VAL A 954 8.57 42.79 -2.62
C VAL A 954 9.07 43.29 -1.26
N LEU A 955 10.39 43.41 -1.09
CA LEU A 955 10.98 43.97 0.12
C LEU A 955 11.00 45.50 0.15
N GLU A 956 10.54 46.17 -0.92
CA GLU A 956 10.58 47.63 -1.08
C GLU A 956 11.99 48.22 -0.84
N THR A 957 13.03 47.46 -1.21
CA THR A 957 14.44 47.84 -1.00
C THR A 957 15.21 47.79 -2.30
N SER A 958 16.21 48.69 -2.45
CA SER A 958 17.16 48.59 -3.56
C SER A 958 18.40 47.80 -3.12
N PRO A 959 19.13 47.15 -4.06
CA PRO A 959 20.34 46.41 -3.72
C PRO A 959 21.37 47.24 -2.94
N ALA A 960 21.45 48.55 -3.21
CA ALA A 960 22.32 49.49 -2.49
C ALA A 960 21.84 49.82 -1.07
N LYS A 961 20.52 49.90 -0.85
CA LYS A 961 19.96 50.05 0.50
C LYS A 961 20.15 48.76 1.32
N PHE A 962 20.00 47.60 0.69
CA PHE A 962 20.23 46.31 1.34
C PHE A 962 21.72 46.13 1.74
N MET A 963 22.66 46.55 0.88
CA MET A 963 24.09 46.57 1.21
C MET A 963 24.40 47.48 2.42
N LYS A 964 23.77 48.66 2.51
CA LYS A 964 23.91 49.54 3.68
C LYS A 964 23.38 48.89 4.95
N ARG A 965 22.20 48.24 4.88
CA ARG A 965 21.63 47.46 5.99
C ARG A 965 22.60 46.39 6.52
N LEU A 966 23.28 45.65 5.63
CA LEU A 966 24.28 44.65 6.02
C LEU A 966 25.52 45.25 6.68
N ILE A 967 26.00 46.38 6.17
CA ILE A 967 27.15 47.11 6.74
C ILE A 967 26.80 47.63 8.13
N ASP A 968 25.57 48.11 8.34
CA ASP A 968 25.09 48.61 9.63
C ASP A 968 24.96 47.50 10.70
N ILE A 969 24.72 46.25 10.27
CA ILE A 969 24.65 45.06 11.14
C ILE A 969 26.04 44.51 11.52
N ASP A 970 27.12 45.04 10.92
CA ASP A 970 28.52 44.61 11.12
C ASP A 970 28.78 43.12 10.81
N ASN A 971 27.93 42.48 9.99
CA ASN A 971 28.09 41.07 9.61
C ASN A 971 28.93 40.92 8.34
N VAL A 972 30.24 40.84 8.54
CA VAL A 972 31.26 40.86 7.49
C VAL A 972 31.13 39.71 6.47
N GLU A 973 30.69 38.54 6.94
CA GLU A 973 30.57 37.33 6.11
C GLU A 973 29.43 37.45 5.08
N LEU A 974 28.29 37.97 5.54
CA LEU A 974 27.14 38.23 4.70
C LEU A 974 27.40 39.36 3.70
N CYS A 975 28.08 40.44 4.13
CA CYS A 975 28.48 41.52 3.23
C CYS A 975 29.33 41.02 2.06
N TYR A 976 30.31 40.14 2.31
CA TYR A 976 31.13 39.56 1.25
C TYR A 976 30.30 38.69 0.30
N ASN A 977 29.48 37.78 0.85
CA ASN A 977 28.63 36.90 0.04
C ASN A 977 27.62 37.68 -0.82
N TYR A 978 27.10 38.79 -0.32
CA TYR A 978 26.16 39.65 -1.04
C TYR A 978 26.84 40.60 -2.04
N LEU A 979 28.13 40.93 -1.88
CA LEU A 979 28.86 41.78 -2.82
C LEU A 979 28.83 41.24 -4.25
N ILE A 980 28.88 39.92 -4.41
CA ILE A 980 28.78 39.25 -5.71
C ILE A 980 27.41 39.52 -6.35
N ILE A 981 26.33 39.41 -5.57
CA ILE A 981 24.96 39.70 -6.02
C ILE A 981 24.81 41.18 -6.37
N TYR A 982 25.31 42.07 -5.51
CA TYR A 982 25.23 43.52 -5.68
C TYR A 982 25.87 44.00 -7.00
N LEU A 983 27.06 43.48 -7.33
CA LEU A 983 27.78 43.87 -8.55
C LEU A 983 27.18 43.27 -9.81
N ASN A 984 26.65 42.04 -9.75
CA ASN A 984 26.00 41.40 -10.89
C ASN A 984 24.64 42.04 -11.22
N PHE A 985 23.86 42.42 -10.20
CA PHE A 985 22.56 43.08 -10.42
C PHE A 985 22.71 44.41 -11.15
N LYS A 986 23.71 45.24 -10.78
CA LYS A 986 23.99 46.51 -11.48
C LYS A 986 24.41 46.32 -12.93
N ARG A 987 25.03 45.18 -13.27
CA ARG A 987 25.51 44.89 -14.64
C ARG A 987 24.40 44.45 -15.58
N GLU A 988 23.34 43.83 -15.07
CA GLU A 988 22.24 43.27 -15.87
C GLU A 988 20.92 44.05 -15.74
N GLY A 989 20.71 44.82 -14.65
CA GLY A 989 19.47 45.57 -14.41
C GLY A 989 19.41 46.98 -15.02
N GLU A 990 20.48 47.48 -15.63
CA GLU A 990 20.49 48.72 -16.40
C GLU A 990 20.20 48.40 -17.88
N GLU A 991 18.93 48.15 -18.21
CA GLU A 991 18.42 48.14 -19.59
C GLU A 991 18.36 49.58 -20.14
N ASP A 992 19.51 50.23 -20.32
CA ASP A 992 19.62 51.40 -21.20
C ASP A 992 20.30 50.95 -22.51
N GLU A 993 19.47 50.78 -23.56
CA GLU A 993 19.87 50.34 -24.91
C GLU A 993 20.85 51.27 -25.65
N GLU A 994 21.38 52.35 -25.04
CA GLU A 994 22.21 53.35 -25.73
C GLU A 994 23.68 53.45 -25.26
N ALA A 995 24.17 52.55 -24.39
CA ALA A 995 25.59 52.56 -23.97
C ALA A 995 26.28 51.20 -24.16
N TYR A 996 26.20 50.64 -25.37
CA TYR A 996 26.64 49.26 -25.61
C TYR A 996 28.16 49.02 -25.74
N ASP A 997 29.01 50.05 -25.68
CA ASP A 997 30.46 49.85 -25.73
C ASP A 997 31.21 50.83 -24.80
N GLU A 998 32.20 50.29 -24.06
CA GLU A 998 33.23 50.94 -23.22
C GLU A 998 33.06 51.04 -21.68
N ARG A 999 31.92 50.70 -21.06
CA ARG A 999 31.77 50.77 -19.58
C ARG A 999 31.79 49.45 -18.79
N LYS A 1000 32.14 48.31 -19.41
CA LYS A 1000 31.94 46.99 -18.78
C LYS A 1000 32.88 46.61 -17.62
N ASP A 1001 34.03 47.28 -17.43
CA ASP A 1001 35.09 46.81 -16.53
C ASP A 1001 35.58 47.81 -15.46
N GLN A 1002 34.83 48.86 -15.11
CA GLN A 1002 35.26 49.80 -14.08
C GLN A 1002 34.27 49.90 -12.91
N LEU A 1003 34.76 49.52 -11.71
CA LEU A 1003 34.07 49.76 -10.44
C LEU A 1003 33.81 51.26 -10.26
N SER A 1004 32.57 51.66 -9.98
CA SER A 1004 32.22 53.06 -9.69
C SER A 1004 32.86 53.55 -8.39
N ALA A 1005 32.96 54.86 -8.19
CA ALA A 1005 33.53 55.44 -6.96
C ALA A 1005 32.80 54.96 -5.70
N ASP A 1006 31.48 54.78 -5.79
CA ASP A 1006 30.64 54.27 -4.69
C ASP A 1006 30.92 52.79 -4.40
N ASP A 1007 31.14 51.97 -5.44
CA ASP A 1007 31.49 50.55 -5.27
C ASP A 1007 32.87 50.40 -4.59
N LYS A 1008 33.82 51.27 -4.96
CA LYS A 1008 35.15 51.33 -4.31
C LYS A 1008 35.02 51.68 -2.83
N GLU A 1009 34.16 52.62 -2.46
CA GLU A 1009 33.94 52.99 -1.06
C GLU A 1009 33.29 51.85 -0.25
N VAL A 1010 32.31 51.14 -0.83
CA VAL A 1010 31.68 49.98 -0.20
C VAL A 1010 32.69 48.85 0.01
N ILE A 1011 33.50 48.53 -1.00
CA ILE A 1011 34.53 47.48 -0.92
C ILE A 1011 35.61 47.85 0.11
N LEU A 1012 36.02 49.12 0.21
CA LEU A 1012 36.95 49.59 1.25
C LEU A 1012 36.37 49.43 2.66
N LYS A 1013 35.08 49.71 2.86
CA LYS A 1013 34.38 49.50 4.15
C LYS A 1013 34.36 48.02 4.53
N ILE A 1014 34.01 47.13 3.60
CA ILE A 1014 34.00 45.67 3.84
C ILE A 1014 35.43 45.15 4.15
N MET A 1015 36.45 45.65 3.44
CA MET A 1015 37.86 45.33 3.70
C MET A 1015 38.31 45.73 5.11
N LYS A 1016 37.95 46.94 5.58
CA LYS A 1016 38.22 47.40 6.95
C LYS A 1016 37.52 46.55 8.00
N MET A 1017 36.31 46.06 7.71
CA MET A 1017 35.57 45.15 8.60
C MET A 1017 36.20 43.75 8.64
N LEU A 1018 36.67 43.23 7.49
CA LEU A 1018 37.37 41.94 7.40
C LEU A 1018 38.71 41.95 8.13
N ASP A 1019 39.46 43.04 8.03
CA ASP A 1019 40.73 43.23 8.73
C ASP A 1019 40.52 43.28 10.26
N LYS A 1020 39.53 44.03 10.74
CA LYS A 1020 39.16 44.10 12.17
C LYS A 1020 38.67 42.76 12.75
N SER A 1021 38.00 41.93 11.94
CA SER A 1021 37.48 40.62 12.37
C SER A 1021 38.49 39.48 12.24
N GLY A 1022 39.70 39.74 11.70
CA GLY A 1022 40.78 38.76 11.59
C GLY A 1022 40.52 37.62 10.59
N LYS A 1023 39.56 37.78 9.67
CA LYS A 1023 39.21 36.77 8.64
C LYS A 1023 40.09 36.91 7.38
N TRP A 1024 41.38 36.63 7.51
CA TRP A 1024 42.40 36.86 6.46
C TRP A 1024 42.14 36.11 5.13
N ASP A 1025 41.55 34.92 5.18
CA ASP A 1025 41.25 34.13 3.97
C ASP A 1025 40.22 34.84 3.07
N TRP A 1026 39.25 35.52 3.68
CA TRP A 1026 38.20 36.27 2.98
C TRP A 1026 38.74 37.60 2.44
N CYS A 1027 39.68 38.24 3.16
CA CYS A 1027 40.45 39.36 2.63
C CYS A 1027 41.22 38.95 1.36
N PHE A 1028 41.82 37.76 1.37
CA PHE A 1028 42.59 37.26 0.25
C PHE A 1028 41.71 36.98 -0.98
N GLU A 1029 40.57 36.30 -0.79
CA GLU A 1029 39.62 36.05 -1.88
C GLU A 1029 38.97 37.33 -2.40
N LEU A 1030 38.66 38.30 -1.53
CA LEU A 1030 38.18 39.61 -1.96
C LEU A 1030 39.27 40.38 -2.75
N CYS A 1031 40.54 40.32 -2.36
CA CYS A 1031 41.64 40.87 -3.15
C CYS A 1031 41.76 40.21 -4.53
N ARG A 1032 41.59 38.88 -4.60
CA ARG A 1032 41.59 38.12 -5.85
C ARG A 1032 40.42 38.51 -6.74
N PHE A 1033 39.23 38.68 -6.16
CA PHE A 1033 38.03 39.12 -6.85
C PHE A 1033 38.16 40.56 -7.38
N ILE A 1034 38.73 41.48 -6.58
CA ILE A 1034 39.04 42.85 -7.01
C ILE A 1034 40.05 42.85 -8.17
N LYS A 1035 41.07 41.96 -8.14
CA LYS A 1035 42.03 41.82 -9.24
C LYS A 1035 41.38 41.34 -10.54
N LEU A 1036 40.30 40.56 -10.45
CA LEU A 1036 39.51 40.14 -11.61
C LEU A 1036 38.66 41.28 -12.16
N LEU A 1037 38.10 42.14 -11.29
CA LEU A 1037 37.27 43.28 -11.69
C LEU A 1037 38.07 44.49 -12.17
N GLU A 1038 39.24 44.75 -11.57
CA GLU A 1038 40.13 45.86 -11.93
C GLU A 1038 41.59 45.36 -12.06
N PRO A 1039 42.00 44.86 -13.24
CA PRO A 1039 43.33 44.27 -13.45
C PRO A 1039 44.48 45.28 -13.35
N SER A 1040 44.18 46.58 -13.31
CA SER A 1040 45.15 47.69 -13.18
C SER A 1040 45.93 47.67 -11.85
N GLY A 1041 45.33 47.08 -10.80
CA GLY A 1041 45.91 47.02 -9.45
C GLY A 1041 45.94 48.35 -8.68
N GLN A 1042 45.44 49.45 -9.23
CA GLN A 1042 45.46 50.77 -8.58
C GLN A 1042 44.61 50.80 -7.29
N PHE A 1043 43.42 50.20 -7.33
CA PHE A 1043 42.52 50.13 -6.18
C PHE A 1043 43.06 49.23 -5.05
N LEU A 1044 43.74 48.11 -5.37
CA LEU A 1044 44.46 47.31 -4.37
C LEU A 1044 45.57 48.10 -3.68
N GLY A 1045 46.23 49.01 -4.41
CA GLY A 1045 47.18 49.96 -3.84
C GLY A 1045 46.52 50.91 -2.83
N GLN A 1046 45.32 51.39 -3.12
CA GLN A 1046 44.54 52.26 -2.21
C GLN A 1046 44.09 51.51 -0.95
N ILE A 1047 43.58 50.28 -1.09
CA ILE A 1047 43.21 49.40 0.05
C ILE A 1047 44.41 49.19 0.98
N LYS A 1048 45.60 48.92 0.41
CA LYS A 1048 46.84 48.72 1.17
C LYS A 1048 47.29 49.98 1.94
N VAL A 1049 46.96 51.17 1.46
CA VAL A 1049 47.27 52.44 2.13
C VAL A 1049 46.27 52.72 3.24
N GLU A 1050 44.99 52.38 3.06
CA GLU A 1050 43.95 52.58 4.07
C GLU A 1050 43.94 51.56 5.22
N LEU A 1051 44.49 50.35 5.02
CA LEU A 1051 44.59 49.29 6.04
C LEU A 1051 45.91 49.35 6.85
N LYS A 1052 46.81 50.28 6.53
CA LYS A 1052 48.03 50.57 7.30
C LYS A 1052 47.79 51.72 8.26
#